data_AF-A0A366IJD7-F1
#
_entry.id   AF-A0A366IJD7-F1
#
_cell.length_a   1.000
_cell.length_b   1.000
_cell.length_c   1.000
_cell.angle_alpha   90.00
_cell.angle_beta   90.00
_cell.angle_gamma   90.00
#
_symmetry.space_group_name_H-M   'P 1'
#
loop_
_entity.id
_entity.type
_entity.pdbx_description
1 polymer ?
#
loop_
_entity_poly.entity_id
_entity_poly.type
_entity_poly.pdbx_seq_one_letter_code
_entity_poly.pdbx_strand_id
1 'polypeptide(L)'
;MEVAVEEARVRTVEPVDEILPARSMLTLGLQHVLVIYAGVVAVPLILGGALGLEQSQIVVLINCNLIIGGLATLLQTLGIWRFGARLPLIQGASFIALAPMMQIGEQYGLTHVFGSVMVAGALAIGLAPLFSRLLRFFPRVVIGCLITTVGISLMPAAAGWLGGGVGSESFGAPEHLLVGLLTVVVTVVVYVGFRGLMSSLSVLVGMAVGTVVAMLIGLSDFSGLADAAWIGIAAPLTFGPPQFSLVPILIMTLAMIVIMAETTGNTLAIGRMVETPISPRRLGNAFRGEGLATMLSALFNGFPLNAFSQNTGLIAMTRVRSRYVVAAAGVIMILMGLVPKVGAIVAAIPPSVLGGGAIVMFGMTTAAGIQELARVKYEGTHNALIVAISLSVGVLPMAMPELLEEISGPLALILESGIFLCAIVAVVLNAAINRSVDRDEDSADAADMSSDPPATSSQPSATSSHPSATSSGVTTDREKLMKDHQNSAMPIDGTNGAAEAIGLAEVTDSECVPESERTGDAVLDRGVSADDLARLRETIALADDAKNRGRHPFASIVVSADGRVLASKGNNSMPPEGDPTQHAELSAAAEAARTQSVEELASATLYTSAEPCVMCTGAVYWTGIGRIVYALSESRLLALTGDDPENPTFDLPCREVITRGQREIEVVGPLLEDEAAEAHHGFWTRQSS
;
A
#
# COMPACT_ATOMS: atom_id res chain seq x y z
N MET A 1 30.53 -25.23 0.67
CA MET A 1 29.73 -24.94 1.89
C MET A 1 30.23 -23.70 2.62
N GLU A 2 31.54 -23.41 2.65
CA GLU A 2 32.06 -22.15 3.22
C GLU A 2 31.69 -20.88 2.44
N VAL A 3 31.53 -20.95 1.12
CA VAL A 3 31.18 -19.76 0.30
C VAL A 3 29.73 -19.29 0.53
N ALA A 4 28.79 -20.21 0.81
CA ALA A 4 27.41 -19.87 1.16
C ALA A 4 27.25 -19.36 2.60
N VAL A 5 28.21 -19.68 3.47
CA VAL A 5 28.27 -19.17 4.86
C VAL A 5 28.93 -17.79 4.90
N GLU A 6 29.76 -17.44 3.91
CA GLU A 6 30.35 -16.10 3.75
C GLU A 6 29.33 -15.06 3.25
N GLU A 7 28.39 -15.42 2.36
CA GLU A 7 27.29 -14.52 1.93
C GLU A 7 26.23 -14.28 3.03
N ALA A 8 26.12 -15.20 3.99
CA ALA A 8 25.30 -15.04 5.18
C ALA A 8 25.97 -14.19 6.28
N ARG A 9 27.19 -13.66 6.05
CA ARG A 9 27.82 -12.67 6.94
C ARG A 9 27.13 -11.31 6.80
N VAL A 10 26.03 -11.19 7.53
CA VAL A 10 25.53 -9.99 8.20
C VAL A 10 25.30 -8.77 7.29
N ARG A 11 24.09 -8.63 6.73
CA ARG A 11 23.51 -7.29 6.61
C ARG A 11 23.22 -6.83 8.05
N THR A 12 24.18 -6.15 8.67
CA THR A 12 24.07 -5.58 10.03
C THR A 12 23.05 -4.43 10.11
N VAL A 13 22.53 -3.97 8.97
CA VAL A 13 21.72 -2.76 8.85
C VAL A 13 20.47 -3.07 8.02
N GLU A 14 19.29 -2.68 8.51
CA GLU A 14 18.03 -2.82 7.79
C GLU A 14 18.10 -2.07 6.44
N PRO A 15 17.44 -2.56 5.37
CA PRO A 15 17.47 -1.91 4.05
C PRO A 15 17.06 -0.42 4.06
N VAL A 16 16.18 -0.05 4.99
CA VAL A 16 15.75 1.34 5.19
C VAL A 16 16.85 2.22 5.77
N ASP A 17 17.77 1.64 6.54
CA ASP A 17 18.88 2.30 7.24
C ASP A 17 20.22 2.17 6.50
N GLU A 18 20.23 1.56 5.32
CA GLU A 18 21.44 1.39 4.53
C GLU A 18 21.99 2.75 4.06
N ILE A 19 23.25 3.06 4.39
CA ILE A 19 23.95 4.25 3.88
C ILE A 19 24.73 3.85 2.63
N LEU A 20 24.27 4.34 1.47
CA LEU A 20 24.94 4.11 0.19
C LEU A 20 26.15 5.04 0.01
N PRO A 21 27.07 4.73 -0.94
CA PRO A 21 28.14 5.65 -1.29
C PRO A 21 27.61 7.02 -1.71
N ALA A 22 28.32 8.11 -1.35
CA ALA A 22 27.88 9.49 -1.58
C ALA A 22 27.45 9.77 -3.04
N ARG A 23 28.17 9.21 -4.02
CA ARG A 23 27.81 9.30 -5.44
C ARG A 23 26.43 8.72 -5.74
N SER A 24 26.12 7.55 -5.17
CA SER A 24 24.85 6.86 -5.37
C SER A 24 23.72 7.61 -4.67
N MET A 25 23.96 8.09 -3.45
CA MET A 25 22.99 8.92 -2.73
C MET A 25 22.68 10.21 -3.51
N LEU A 26 23.67 10.85 -4.10
CA LEU A 26 23.48 12.05 -4.91
C LEU A 26 22.68 11.76 -6.18
N THR A 27 23.04 10.73 -6.95
CA THR A 27 22.36 10.42 -8.23
C THR A 27 20.94 9.92 -8.02
N LEU A 28 20.72 9.05 -7.03
CA LEU A 28 19.41 8.49 -6.72
C LEU A 28 18.54 9.52 -5.99
N GLY A 29 19.13 10.34 -5.12
CA GLY A 29 18.45 11.49 -4.52
C GLY A 29 17.97 12.48 -5.58
N LEU A 30 18.81 12.78 -6.57
CA LEU A 30 18.42 13.62 -7.71
C LEU A 30 17.26 12.99 -8.49
N GLN A 31 17.26 11.67 -8.70
CA GLN A 31 16.14 10.98 -9.34
C GLN A 31 14.82 11.20 -8.57
N HIS A 32 14.83 11.09 -7.24
CA HIS A 32 13.65 11.38 -6.43
C HIS A 32 13.16 12.82 -6.60
N VAL A 33 14.08 13.79 -6.66
CA VAL A 33 13.73 15.20 -6.88
C VAL A 33 13.14 15.40 -8.27
N LEU A 34 13.75 14.82 -9.31
CA LEU A 34 13.27 14.99 -10.68
C LEU A 34 11.88 14.37 -10.91
N VAL A 35 11.57 13.24 -10.26
CA VAL A 35 10.26 12.60 -10.35
C VAL A 35 9.18 13.42 -9.64
N ILE A 36 9.47 13.98 -8.46
CA ILE A 36 8.49 14.77 -7.71
C ILE A 36 8.38 16.21 -8.24
N TYR A 37 9.37 16.69 -9.01
CA TYR A 37 9.55 18.10 -9.36
C TYR A 37 8.30 18.74 -9.95
N ALA A 38 7.71 18.09 -10.96
CA ALA A 38 6.53 18.58 -11.64
C ALA A 38 5.33 18.74 -10.68
N GLY A 39 5.18 17.80 -9.73
CA GLY A 39 4.14 17.88 -8.69
C GLY A 39 4.38 18.99 -7.69
N VAL A 40 5.62 19.16 -7.23
CA VAL A 40 5.98 20.21 -6.27
C VAL A 40 5.78 21.61 -6.85
N VAL A 41 6.06 21.82 -8.13
CA VAL A 41 5.89 23.15 -8.74
C VAL A 41 4.45 23.45 -9.14
N ALA A 42 3.63 22.43 -9.39
CA ALA A 42 2.25 22.60 -9.84
C ALA A 42 1.39 23.37 -8.83
N VAL A 43 1.43 23.04 -7.55
CA VAL A 43 0.57 23.69 -6.53
C VAL A 43 0.81 25.22 -6.44
N PRO A 44 2.05 25.73 -6.31
CA PRO A 44 2.33 27.16 -6.41
C PRO A 44 1.85 27.82 -7.70
N LEU A 45 2.02 27.15 -8.85
CA LEU A 45 1.60 27.67 -10.15
C LEU A 45 0.08 27.77 -10.26
N ILE A 46 -0.66 26.76 -9.80
CA ILE A 46 -2.13 26.75 -9.85
C ILE A 46 -2.68 27.83 -8.91
N LEU A 47 -2.24 27.84 -7.65
CA LEU A 47 -2.72 28.81 -6.69
C LEU A 47 -2.38 30.24 -7.14
N GLY A 48 -1.13 30.47 -7.55
CA GLY A 48 -0.66 31.79 -7.96
C GLY A 48 -1.39 32.30 -9.20
N GLY A 49 -1.60 31.43 -10.20
CA GLY A 49 -2.37 31.77 -11.39
C GLY A 49 -3.84 32.06 -11.08
N ALA A 50 -4.48 31.24 -10.24
CA ALA A 50 -5.87 31.42 -9.85
C ALA A 50 -6.10 32.72 -9.06
N LEU A 51 -5.17 33.07 -8.16
CA LEU A 51 -5.25 34.29 -7.35
C LEU A 51 -4.67 35.54 -8.04
N GLY A 52 -4.26 35.43 -9.31
CA GLY A 52 -3.70 36.56 -10.07
C GLY A 52 -2.40 37.13 -9.52
N LEU A 53 -1.56 36.29 -8.90
CA LEU A 53 -0.27 36.71 -8.35
C LEU A 53 0.72 37.05 -9.48
N GLU A 54 1.60 38.01 -9.20
CA GLU A 54 2.69 38.34 -10.12
C GLU A 54 3.66 37.17 -10.29
N GLN A 55 4.34 37.09 -11.44
CA GLN A 55 5.32 36.04 -11.71
C GLN A 55 6.43 36.01 -10.64
N SER A 56 6.86 37.17 -10.15
CA SER A 56 7.84 37.31 -9.06
C SER A 56 7.37 36.63 -7.76
N GLN A 57 6.09 36.77 -7.44
CA GLN A 57 5.44 36.17 -6.28
C GLN A 57 5.31 34.65 -6.44
N ILE A 58 4.95 34.17 -7.63
CA ILE A 58 4.90 32.74 -7.94
C ILE A 58 6.28 32.10 -7.79
N VAL A 59 7.34 32.76 -8.27
CA VAL A 59 8.73 32.31 -8.08
C VAL A 59 9.08 32.19 -6.59
N VAL A 60 8.67 33.15 -5.77
CA VAL A 60 8.83 33.08 -4.30
C VAL A 60 8.13 31.83 -3.74
N LEU A 61 6.87 31.58 -4.12
CA LEU A 61 6.12 30.41 -3.65
C LEU A 61 6.78 29.09 -4.07
N ILE A 62 7.29 28.98 -5.31
CA ILE A 62 8.00 27.80 -5.81
C ILE A 62 9.26 27.53 -4.97
N ASN A 63 10.08 28.55 -4.75
CA ASN A 63 11.32 28.44 -3.99
C ASN A 63 11.06 28.04 -2.53
N CYS A 64 10.09 28.70 -1.88
CA CYS A 64 9.67 28.35 -0.53
C CYS A 64 9.19 26.90 -0.43
N ASN A 65 8.40 26.46 -1.42
CA ASN A 65 7.90 25.09 -1.44
C ASN A 65 9.03 24.06 -1.57
N LEU A 66 10.04 24.33 -2.41
CA LEU A 66 11.22 23.47 -2.55
C LEU A 66 12.05 23.42 -1.25
N ILE A 67 12.29 24.57 -0.61
CA ILE A 67 13.06 24.64 0.64
C ILE A 67 12.34 23.89 1.76
N ILE A 68 11.06 24.22 1.98
CA ILE A 68 10.29 23.64 3.08
C ILE A 68 9.98 22.16 2.82
N GLY A 69 9.64 21.78 1.58
CA GLY A 69 9.47 20.37 1.20
C GLY A 69 10.76 19.56 1.41
N GLY A 70 11.92 20.15 1.14
CA GLY A 70 13.21 19.54 1.43
C GLY A 70 13.48 19.38 2.93
N LEU A 71 13.20 20.41 3.73
CA LEU A 71 13.30 20.35 5.20
C LEU A 71 12.34 19.33 5.81
N ALA A 72 11.10 19.26 5.29
CA ALA A 72 10.11 18.28 5.69
C ALA A 72 10.55 16.86 5.34
N THR A 73 11.11 16.67 4.14
CA THR A 73 11.70 15.40 3.71
C THR A 73 12.82 14.97 4.65
N LEU A 74 13.72 15.88 5.03
CA LEU A 74 14.78 15.61 6.00
C LEU A 74 14.23 15.24 7.38
N LEU A 75 13.24 15.99 7.88
CA LEU A 75 12.58 15.69 9.14
C LEU A 75 11.97 14.29 9.12
N GLN A 76 11.32 13.93 8.02
CA GLN A 76 10.61 12.67 7.88
C GLN A 76 11.53 11.47 7.74
N THR A 77 12.63 11.63 7.01
CA THR A 77 13.63 10.58 6.75
C THR A 77 14.61 10.40 7.90
N LEU A 78 15.09 11.48 8.53
CA LEU A 78 16.07 11.40 9.62
C LEU A 78 15.39 11.18 10.97
N GLY A 79 14.26 11.84 11.20
CA GLY A 79 13.48 11.78 12.43
C GLY A 79 14.17 12.45 13.61
N ILE A 80 13.50 13.41 14.25
CA ILE A 80 13.97 14.11 15.46
C ILE A 80 12.96 13.85 16.58
N TRP A 81 13.39 13.11 17.61
CA TRP A 81 12.55 12.75 18.75
C TRP A 81 11.24 12.05 18.33
N ARG A 82 10.09 12.72 18.44
CA ARG A 82 8.75 12.21 18.04
C ARG A 82 8.26 12.79 16.72
N PHE A 83 9.11 13.48 15.97
CA PHE A 83 8.79 14.08 14.68
C PHE A 83 9.56 13.35 13.59
N GLY A 84 8.84 12.76 12.64
CA GLY A 84 9.42 12.00 11.54
C GLY A 84 9.28 10.48 11.69
N ALA A 85 8.87 9.82 10.61
CA ALA A 85 8.66 8.37 10.57
C ALA A 85 9.94 7.54 10.48
N ARG A 86 11.07 8.17 10.10
CA ARG A 86 12.32 7.49 9.73
C ARG A 86 12.15 6.52 8.55
N LEU A 87 11.36 6.93 7.58
CA LEU A 87 11.09 6.19 6.34
C LEU A 87 11.50 7.03 5.14
N PRO A 88 11.73 6.43 3.96
CA PRO A 88 12.02 7.12 2.70
C PRO A 88 10.79 7.89 2.17
N LEU A 89 10.26 8.80 2.97
CA LEU A 89 9.11 9.65 2.67
C LEU A 89 9.60 11.00 2.18
N ILE A 90 9.45 11.25 0.88
CA ILE A 90 9.61 12.59 0.33
C ILE A 90 8.36 13.42 0.60
N GLN A 91 8.52 14.71 0.82
CA GLN A 91 7.45 15.64 1.15
C GLN A 91 7.37 16.76 0.12
N GLY A 92 6.15 17.20 -0.17
CA GLY A 92 5.88 18.35 -1.04
C GLY A 92 4.49 18.93 -0.77
N ALA A 93 4.15 20.02 -1.45
CA ALA A 93 2.83 20.63 -1.34
C ALA A 93 1.71 19.66 -1.74
N SER A 94 0.67 19.57 -0.92
CA SER A 94 -0.46 18.67 -1.15
C SER A 94 -1.47 19.24 -2.13
N PHE A 95 -1.93 18.41 -3.07
CA PHE A 95 -3.06 18.76 -3.93
C PHE A 95 -4.41 18.77 -3.22
N ILE A 96 -4.55 18.02 -2.11
CA ILE A 96 -5.81 17.97 -1.33
C ILE A 96 -6.20 19.36 -0.83
N ALA A 97 -5.21 20.17 -0.44
CA ALA A 97 -5.45 21.49 0.10
C ALA A 97 -5.65 22.57 -0.98
N LEU A 98 -5.39 22.27 -2.25
CA LEU A 98 -5.33 23.30 -3.30
C LEU A 98 -6.67 24.02 -3.51
N ALA A 99 -7.76 23.26 -3.71
CA ALA A 99 -9.09 23.86 -3.89
C ALA A 99 -9.54 24.68 -2.66
N PRO A 100 -9.45 24.16 -1.41
CA PRO A 100 -9.68 24.96 -0.21
C PRO A 100 -8.83 26.22 -0.13
N MET A 101 -7.56 26.16 -0.52
CA MET A 101 -6.65 27.30 -0.50
C MET A 101 -7.04 28.38 -1.52
N MET A 102 -7.43 28.00 -2.73
CA MET A 102 -7.94 28.93 -3.75
C MET A 102 -9.17 29.66 -3.23
N GLN A 103 -10.13 28.91 -2.71
CA GLN A 103 -11.38 29.43 -2.20
C GLN A 103 -11.19 30.38 -1.00
N ILE A 104 -10.34 30.00 -0.04
CA ILE A 104 -9.96 30.88 1.08
C ILE A 104 -9.22 32.11 0.56
N GLY A 105 -8.34 31.95 -0.44
CA GLY A 105 -7.57 33.02 -1.05
C GLY A 105 -8.45 34.06 -1.73
N GLU A 106 -9.48 33.63 -2.46
CA GLU A 106 -10.44 34.50 -3.14
C GLU A 106 -11.34 35.26 -2.16
N GLN A 107 -11.85 34.59 -1.12
CA GLN A 107 -12.81 35.19 -0.20
C GLN A 107 -12.18 35.97 0.96
N TYR A 108 -11.02 35.51 1.47
CA TYR A 108 -10.36 36.07 2.66
C TYR A 108 -8.97 36.64 2.37
N GLY A 109 -8.37 36.33 1.22
CA GLY A 109 -7.02 36.73 0.88
C GLY A 109 -5.94 35.74 1.30
N LEU A 110 -4.77 35.87 0.68
CA LEU A 110 -3.65 34.93 0.82
C LEU A 110 -3.08 34.83 2.25
N THR A 111 -3.15 35.90 3.04
CA THR A 111 -2.68 35.89 4.44
C THR A 111 -3.54 34.98 5.33
N HIS A 112 -4.83 34.81 5.02
CA HIS A 112 -5.71 33.87 5.70
C HIS A 112 -5.44 32.42 5.29
N VAL A 113 -4.98 32.20 4.06
CA VAL A 113 -4.48 30.89 3.64
C VAL A 113 -3.31 30.50 4.53
N PHE A 114 -2.26 31.32 4.64
CA PHE A 114 -1.11 30.99 5.50
C PHE A 114 -1.47 30.85 6.98
N GLY A 115 -2.35 31.72 7.50
CA GLY A 115 -2.80 31.60 8.90
C GLY A 115 -3.59 30.32 9.18
N SER A 116 -4.46 29.91 8.26
CA SER A 116 -5.20 28.65 8.37
C SER A 116 -4.30 27.43 8.25
N VAL A 117 -3.34 27.42 7.32
CA VAL A 117 -2.32 26.36 7.16
C VAL A 117 -1.49 26.19 8.43
N MET A 118 -1.07 27.32 9.03
CA MET A 118 -0.30 27.31 10.28
C MET A 118 -1.05 26.64 11.42
N VAL A 119 -2.30 27.05 11.65
CA VAL A 119 -3.12 26.50 12.75
C VAL A 119 -3.50 25.05 12.45
N ALA A 120 -3.84 24.72 11.21
CA ALA A 120 -4.16 23.35 10.82
C ALA A 120 -2.96 22.40 11.03
N GLY A 121 -1.74 22.83 10.71
CA GLY A 121 -0.52 22.09 11.02
C GLY A 121 -0.32 21.87 12.52
N ALA A 122 -0.54 22.90 13.33
CA ALA A 122 -0.47 22.80 14.80
C ALA A 122 -1.54 21.84 15.37
N LEU A 123 -2.76 21.90 14.83
CA LEU A 123 -3.85 21.00 15.20
C LEU A 123 -3.56 19.55 14.77
N ALA A 124 -2.95 19.34 13.59
CA ALA A 124 -2.52 18.02 13.13
C ALA A 124 -1.50 17.38 14.09
N ILE A 125 -0.55 18.15 14.65
CA ILE A 125 0.37 17.67 15.69
C ILE A 125 -0.41 17.22 16.94
N GLY A 126 -1.43 17.98 17.34
CA GLY A 126 -2.30 17.65 18.47
C GLY A 126 -3.19 16.43 18.23
N LEU A 127 -3.63 16.23 16.98
CA LEU A 127 -4.46 15.10 16.54
C LEU A 127 -3.64 13.83 16.30
N ALA A 128 -2.35 13.93 15.96
CA ALA A 128 -1.46 12.80 15.70
C ALA A 128 -1.53 11.63 16.72
N PRO A 129 -1.52 11.85 18.05
CA PRO A 129 -1.66 10.75 19.03
C PRO A 129 -3.05 10.11 19.04
N LEU A 130 -4.09 10.83 18.61
CA LEU A 130 -5.47 10.37 18.56
C LEU A 130 -5.81 9.73 17.22
N PHE A 131 -5.02 10.01 16.18
CA PHE A 131 -5.30 9.62 14.81
C PHE A 131 -5.37 8.10 14.63
N SER A 132 -4.66 7.31 15.44
CA SER A 132 -4.78 5.85 15.41
C SER A 132 -6.21 5.36 15.66
N ARG A 133 -7.03 6.11 16.41
CA ARG A 133 -8.46 5.82 16.60
C ARG A 133 -9.31 6.30 15.42
N LEU A 134 -8.82 7.28 14.67
CA LEU A 134 -9.50 7.83 13.52
C LEU A 134 -9.29 6.95 12.28
N LEU A 135 -8.19 6.17 12.23
CA LEU A 135 -7.87 5.24 11.14
C LEU A 135 -9.01 4.30 10.75
N ARG A 136 -9.81 3.84 11.72
CA ARG A 136 -10.99 2.99 11.46
C ARG A 136 -12.04 3.64 10.54
N PHE A 137 -12.01 4.97 10.41
CA PHE A 137 -12.91 5.70 9.50
C PHE A 137 -12.32 5.89 8.11
N PHE A 138 -11.04 5.55 7.92
CA PHE A 138 -10.33 5.65 6.65
C PHE A 138 -9.83 4.27 6.18
N PRO A 139 -10.71 3.25 6.04
CA PRO A 139 -10.31 2.00 5.39
C PRO A 139 -9.96 2.24 3.92
N ARG A 140 -9.39 1.21 3.27
CA ARG A 140 -8.90 1.29 1.88
C ARG A 140 -9.95 1.81 0.89
N VAL A 141 -11.23 1.46 1.07
CA VAL A 141 -12.33 1.97 0.24
C VAL A 141 -12.47 3.49 0.32
N VAL A 142 -12.32 4.07 1.51
CA VAL A 142 -12.40 5.53 1.71
C VAL A 142 -11.16 6.19 1.13
N ILE A 143 -9.95 5.67 1.43
CA ILE A 143 -8.68 6.22 0.92
C ILE A 143 -8.66 6.18 -0.62
N GLY A 144 -9.08 5.08 -1.23
CA GLY A 144 -9.15 4.94 -2.69
C GLY A 144 -10.14 5.93 -3.32
N CYS A 145 -11.31 6.15 -2.72
CA CYS A 145 -12.26 7.17 -3.19
C CYS A 145 -11.67 8.59 -3.13
N LEU A 146 -10.98 8.90 -2.03
CA LEU A 146 -10.32 10.19 -1.81
C LEU A 146 -9.26 10.45 -2.87
N ILE A 147 -8.30 9.54 -3.05
CA ILE A 147 -7.21 9.71 -4.02
C ILE A 147 -7.74 9.83 -5.45
N THR A 148 -8.74 9.01 -5.80
CA THR A 148 -9.40 9.06 -7.11
C THR A 148 -10.05 10.43 -7.36
N THR A 149 -10.80 10.93 -6.37
CA THR A 149 -11.47 12.23 -6.46
C THR A 149 -10.47 13.38 -6.51
N VAL A 150 -9.36 13.31 -5.76
CA VAL A 150 -8.28 14.31 -5.84
C VAL A 150 -7.78 14.43 -7.27
N GLY A 151 -7.43 13.32 -7.93
CA GLY A 151 -6.97 13.34 -9.32
C GLY A 151 -8.00 13.93 -10.30
N ILE A 152 -9.28 13.56 -10.16
CA ILE A 152 -10.37 14.09 -10.98
C ILE A 152 -10.59 15.60 -10.73
N SER A 153 -10.53 16.03 -9.48
CA SER A 153 -10.77 17.43 -9.07
C SER A 153 -9.75 18.44 -9.58
N LEU A 154 -8.58 17.96 -10.01
CA LEU A 154 -7.53 18.81 -10.58
C LEU A 154 -7.63 18.95 -12.10
N MET A 155 -8.51 18.17 -12.75
CA MET A 155 -8.67 18.20 -14.20
C MET A 155 -9.13 19.55 -14.76
N PRO A 156 -10.02 20.32 -14.08
CA PRO A 156 -10.36 21.68 -14.53
C PRO A 156 -9.14 22.61 -14.62
N ALA A 157 -8.20 22.52 -13.67
CA ALA A 157 -6.95 23.30 -13.72
C ALA A 157 -6.08 22.89 -14.91
N ALA A 158 -5.94 21.58 -15.16
CA ALA A 158 -5.23 21.08 -16.33
C ALA A 158 -5.86 21.54 -17.66
N ALA A 159 -7.20 21.54 -17.74
CA ALA A 159 -7.94 22.02 -18.91
C ALA A 159 -7.75 23.52 -19.13
N GLY A 160 -7.82 24.33 -18.06
CA GLY A 160 -7.58 25.77 -18.11
C GLY A 160 -6.18 26.11 -18.62
N TRP A 161 -5.17 25.34 -18.21
CA TRP A 161 -3.81 25.46 -18.72
C TRP A 161 -3.64 24.96 -20.15
N LEU A 162 -4.24 23.82 -20.49
CA LEU A 162 -4.20 23.27 -21.85
C LEU A 162 -4.74 24.27 -22.88
N GLY A 163 -5.77 25.03 -22.51
CA GLY A 163 -6.32 26.10 -23.33
C GLY A 163 -5.42 27.34 -23.47
N GLY A 164 -4.26 27.41 -22.83
CA GLY A 164 -3.36 28.58 -22.86
C GLY A 164 -3.54 29.54 -21.68
N GLY A 165 -4.26 29.13 -20.64
CA GLY A 165 -4.54 29.93 -19.43
C GLY A 165 -5.95 30.50 -19.42
N VAL A 166 -6.67 30.31 -18.30
CA VAL A 166 -8.04 30.81 -18.11
C VAL A 166 -8.05 32.33 -18.28
N GLY A 167 -8.96 32.83 -19.13
CA GLY A 167 -9.09 34.27 -19.42
C GLY A 167 -8.17 34.80 -20.53
N SER A 168 -7.34 33.95 -21.14
CA SER A 168 -6.55 34.33 -22.33
C SER A 168 -7.44 34.62 -23.54
N GLU A 169 -7.11 35.65 -24.33
CA GLU A 169 -7.80 35.95 -25.60
C GLU A 169 -7.68 34.79 -26.61
N SER A 170 -6.58 34.04 -26.53
CA SER A 170 -6.34 32.85 -27.36
C SER A 170 -6.77 31.56 -26.66
N PHE A 171 -7.69 31.61 -25.70
CA PHE A 171 -8.09 30.41 -24.96
C PHE A 171 -8.66 29.33 -25.90
N GLY A 172 -8.09 28.14 -25.84
CA GLY A 172 -8.46 27.02 -26.71
C GLY A 172 -7.99 27.14 -28.16
N ALA A 173 -7.10 28.10 -28.46
CA ALA A 173 -6.53 28.22 -29.80
C ALA A 173 -5.74 26.95 -30.18
N PRO A 174 -5.73 26.57 -31.48
CA PRO A 174 -5.10 25.32 -31.92
C PRO A 174 -3.63 25.20 -31.51
N GLU A 175 -2.89 26.31 -31.46
CA GLU A 175 -1.48 26.33 -31.09
C GLU A 175 -1.26 25.82 -29.65
N HIS A 176 -2.11 26.25 -28.71
CA HIS A 176 -2.05 25.80 -27.32
C HIS A 176 -2.40 24.32 -27.19
N LEU A 177 -3.48 23.89 -27.86
CA LEU A 177 -3.92 22.50 -27.84
C LEU A 177 -2.88 21.56 -28.48
N LEU A 178 -2.25 21.97 -29.58
CA LEU A 178 -1.21 21.20 -30.25
C LEU A 178 0.07 21.09 -29.42
N VAL A 179 0.49 22.16 -28.74
CA VAL A 179 1.65 22.13 -27.83
C VAL A 179 1.36 21.24 -26.61
N GLY A 180 0.16 21.33 -26.05
CA GLY A 180 -0.27 20.45 -24.96
C GLY A 180 -0.34 18.98 -25.39
N LEU A 181 -0.93 18.70 -26.55
CA LEU A 181 -0.98 17.36 -27.14
C LEU A 181 0.42 16.81 -27.41
N LEU A 182 1.32 17.62 -27.97
CA LEU A 182 2.72 17.26 -28.17
C LEU A 182 3.37 16.85 -26.85
N THR A 183 3.15 17.64 -25.79
CA THR A 183 3.68 17.35 -24.45
C THR A 183 3.21 15.99 -23.95
N VAL A 184 1.92 15.67 -24.11
CA VAL A 184 1.35 14.35 -23.76
C VAL A 184 1.95 13.25 -24.62
N VAL A 185 2.00 13.42 -25.95
CA VAL A 185 2.53 12.41 -26.88
C VAL A 185 3.99 12.10 -26.57
N VAL A 186 4.83 13.11 -26.38
CA VAL A 186 6.24 12.91 -26.00
C VAL A 186 6.33 12.19 -24.66
N THR A 187 5.51 12.57 -23.68
CA THR A 187 5.47 11.89 -22.38
C THR A 187 5.14 10.41 -22.54
N VAL A 188 4.09 10.06 -23.30
CA VAL A 188 3.70 8.66 -23.53
C VAL A 188 4.80 7.89 -24.28
N VAL A 189 5.35 8.47 -25.34
CA VAL A 189 6.43 7.85 -26.13
C VAL A 189 7.66 7.58 -25.25
N VAL A 190 8.04 8.52 -24.39
CA VAL A 190 9.18 8.36 -23.48
C VAL A 190 8.87 7.32 -22.39
N TYR A 191 7.66 7.35 -21.84
CA TYR A 191 7.22 6.42 -20.80
C TYR A 191 7.22 4.97 -21.27
N VAL A 192 6.67 4.72 -22.46
CA VAL A 192 6.53 3.37 -23.05
C VAL A 192 7.82 2.91 -23.75
N GLY A 193 8.52 3.83 -24.42
CA GLY A 193 9.68 3.51 -25.26
C GLY A 193 10.98 3.29 -24.49
N PHE A 194 11.08 3.77 -23.25
CA PHE A 194 12.29 3.66 -22.43
C PHE A 194 12.02 2.94 -21.11
N ARG A 195 13.09 2.49 -20.44
CA ARG A 195 13.03 1.80 -19.14
C ARG A 195 13.81 2.56 -18.07
N GLY A 196 13.53 2.25 -16.80
CA GLY A 196 14.25 2.81 -15.65
C GLY A 196 14.05 4.32 -15.50
N LEU A 197 15.13 5.06 -15.26
CA LEU A 197 15.11 6.51 -14.99
C LEU A 197 14.37 7.29 -16.08
N MET A 198 14.61 6.99 -17.36
CA MET A 198 14.01 7.74 -18.46
C MET A 198 12.48 7.62 -18.50
N SER A 199 11.95 6.43 -18.19
CA SER A 199 10.50 6.21 -18.06
C SER A 199 9.93 7.02 -16.89
N SER A 200 10.63 7.06 -15.74
CA SER A 200 10.20 7.87 -14.59
C SER A 200 10.26 9.38 -14.81
N LEU A 201 11.08 9.85 -15.77
CA LEU A 201 11.22 11.27 -16.11
C LEU A 201 10.37 11.69 -17.32
N SER A 202 9.49 10.83 -17.80
CA SER A 202 8.72 11.03 -19.04
C SER A 202 7.97 12.37 -19.07
N VAL A 203 7.30 12.74 -17.98
CA VAL A 203 6.57 14.01 -17.86
C VAL A 203 7.51 15.20 -17.97
N LEU A 204 8.66 15.16 -17.29
CA LEU A 204 9.64 16.25 -17.33
C LEU A 204 10.25 16.39 -18.74
N VAL A 205 10.53 15.28 -19.41
CA VAL A 205 11.02 15.28 -20.80
C VAL A 205 9.94 15.83 -21.75
N GLY A 206 8.69 15.40 -21.58
CA GLY A 206 7.55 15.94 -22.34
C GLY A 206 7.43 17.44 -22.18
N MET A 207 7.48 17.95 -20.95
CA MET A 207 7.44 19.38 -20.66
C MET A 207 8.64 20.13 -21.24
N ALA A 208 9.84 19.56 -21.18
CA ALA A 208 11.02 20.18 -21.77
C ALA A 208 10.89 20.32 -23.30
N VAL A 209 10.47 19.25 -24.00
CA VAL A 209 10.25 19.28 -25.45
C VAL A 209 9.11 20.21 -25.82
N GLY A 210 8.00 20.17 -25.08
CA GLY A 210 6.86 21.07 -25.26
C GLY A 210 7.26 22.54 -25.11
N THR A 211 8.07 22.85 -24.10
CA THR A 211 8.59 24.21 -23.87
C THR A 211 9.51 24.65 -25.02
N VAL A 212 10.38 23.76 -25.52
CA VAL A 212 11.24 24.06 -26.68
C VAL A 212 10.42 24.37 -27.93
N VAL A 213 9.36 23.60 -28.20
CA VAL A 213 8.49 23.88 -29.35
C VAL A 213 7.68 25.17 -29.14
N ALA A 214 7.18 25.40 -27.94
CA ALA A 214 6.48 26.64 -27.60
C ALA A 214 7.38 27.89 -27.74
N MET A 215 8.68 27.76 -27.45
CA MET A 215 9.68 28.80 -27.69
C MET A 215 9.81 29.11 -29.18
N LEU A 216 9.87 28.09 -30.04
CA LEU A 216 10.01 28.26 -31.49
C LEU A 216 8.78 28.91 -32.14
N ILE A 217 7.59 28.70 -31.56
CA ILE A 217 6.32 29.27 -32.04
C ILE A 217 6.04 30.65 -31.42
N GLY A 218 6.87 31.09 -30.46
CA GLY A 218 6.74 32.42 -29.82
C GLY A 218 5.69 32.49 -28.71
N LEU A 219 5.31 31.36 -28.11
CA LEU A 219 4.35 31.27 -27.01
C LEU A 219 4.98 31.44 -25.61
N SER A 220 6.29 31.67 -25.54
CA SER A 220 7.04 31.71 -24.27
C SER A 220 7.61 33.10 -23.99
N ASP A 221 7.49 33.55 -22.74
CA ASP A 221 8.10 34.80 -22.26
C ASP A 221 9.16 34.50 -21.19
N PHE A 222 10.42 34.81 -21.51
CA PHE A 222 11.57 34.64 -20.61
C PHE A 222 12.14 35.96 -20.10
N SER A 223 11.43 37.07 -20.30
CA SER A 223 11.89 38.41 -19.89
C SER A 223 12.30 38.47 -18.41
N GLY A 224 11.52 37.84 -17.52
CA GLY A 224 11.80 37.77 -16.08
C GLY A 224 12.98 36.89 -15.65
N LEU A 225 13.57 36.08 -16.56
CA LEU A 225 14.67 35.17 -16.20
C LEU A 225 16.00 35.89 -15.97
N ALA A 226 16.22 37.03 -16.64
CA ALA A 226 17.43 37.83 -16.48
C ALA A 226 17.51 38.49 -15.10
N ASP A 227 16.36 38.94 -14.59
CA ASP A 227 16.24 39.67 -13.32
C ASP A 227 16.24 38.76 -12.09
N ALA A 228 16.02 37.46 -12.27
CA ALA A 228 16.05 36.48 -11.19
C ALA A 228 17.46 36.32 -10.60
N ALA A 229 17.57 36.47 -9.27
CA ALA A 229 18.83 36.29 -8.57
C ALA A 229 19.35 34.85 -8.64
N TRP A 230 20.68 34.68 -8.62
CA TRP A 230 21.33 33.37 -8.58
C TRP A 230 21.24 32.69 -7.22
N ILE A 231 21.24 33.47 -6.13
CA ILE A 231 21.03 32.98 -4.77
C ILE A 231 20.02 33.92 -4.11
N GLY A 232 18.98 33.35 -3.51
CA GLY A 232 17.96 34.12 -2.81
C GLY A 232 17.21 33.26 -1.82
N ILE A 233 17.10 33.75 -0.58
CA ILE A 233 16.20 33.20 0.43
C ILE A 233 15.00 34.11 0.46
N ALA A 234 13.82 33.56 0.18
CA ALA A 234 12.58 34.29 0.37
C ALA A 234 12.43 34.67 1.84
N ALA A 235 12.19 35.95 2.10
CA ALA A 235 11.98 36.42 3.47
C ALA A 235 10.74 35.73 4.07
N PRO A 236 10.80 35.29 5.33
CA PRO A 236 9.59 34.87 6.04
C PRO A 236 8.52 35.95 5.92
N LEU A 237 7.26 35.54 5.73
CA LEU A 237 6.10 36.45 5.67
C LEU A 237 6.17 37.53 4.57
N THR A 238 6.77 37.21 3.42
CA THR A 238 6.84 38.10 2.24
C THR A 238 5.46 38.66 1.84
N PHE A 239 4.40 37.87 1.97
CA PHE A 239 3.04 38.28 1.62
C PHE A 239 2.27 38.96 2.78
N GLY A 240 2.93 39.20 3.91
CA GLY A 240 2.35 39.76 5.12
C GLY A 240 2.20 38.73 6.25
N PRO A 241 1.86 39.19 7.47
CA PRO A 241 1.68 38.32 8.61
C PRO A 241 0.44 37.41 8.42
N PRO A 242 0.47 36.17 8.95
CA PRO A 242 -0.66 35.25 8.85
C PRO A 242 -1.88 35.81 9.61
N GLN A 243 -3.06 35.72 9.00
CA GLN A 243 -4.31 36.15 9.61
C GLN A 243 -5.18 34.95 9.97
N PHE A 244 -5.86 35.03 11.12
CA PHE A 244 -6.55 33.89 11.72
C PHE A 244 -8.06 34.11 11.69
N SER A 245 -8.73 33.36 10.83
CA SER A 245 -10.19 33.31 10.76
C SER A 245 -10.67 31.88 10.99
N LEU A 246 -11.69 31.74 11.82
CA LEU A 246 -12.17 30.42 12.27
C LEU A 246 -12.57 29.51 11.11
N VAL A 247 -13.29 30.05 10.13
CA VAL A 247 -13.82 29.29 8.99
C VAL A 247 -12.68 28.72 8.12
N PRO A 248 -11.73 29.52 7.61
CA PRO A 248 -10.51 29.00 6.97
C PRO A 248 -9.75 27.97 7.79
N ILE A 249 -9.60 28.17 9.10
CA ILE A 249 -8.91 27.23 9.99
C ILE A 249 -9.61 25.87 10.00
N LEU A 250 -10.94 25.85 10.13
CA LEU A 250 -11.71 24.60 10.17
C LEU A 250 -11.60 23.84 8.85
N ILE A 251 -11.71 24.55 7.72
CA ILE A 251 -11.58 24.00 6.37
C ILE A 251 -10.18 23.41 6.17
N MET A 252 -9.14 24.15 6.54
CA MET A 252 -7.77 23.69 6.38
C MET A 252 -7.43 22.53 7.33
N THR A 253 -8.04 22.50 8.52
CA THR A 253 -7.92 21.37 9.44
C THR A 253 -8.57 20.11 8.86
N LEU A 254 -9.72 20.25 8.19
CA LEU A 254 -10.34 19.14 7.47
C LEU A 254 -9.45 18.64 6.33
N ALA A 255 -8.83 19.54 5.55
CA ALA A 255 -7.83 19.17 4.54
C ALA A 255 -6.67 18.38 5.17
N MET A 256 -6.15 18.83 6.31
CA MET A 256 -5.08 18.12 7.02
C MET A 256 -5.48 16.72 7.48
N ILE A 257 -6.73 16.50 7.90
CA ILE A 257 -7.20 15.15 8.25
C ILE A 257 -7.16 14.22 7.04
N VAL A 258 -7.59 14.70 5.87
CA VAL A 258 -7.54 13.94 4.62
C VAL A 258 -6.09 13.67 4.19
N ILE A 259 -5.20 14.67 4.34
CA ILE A 259 -3.76 14.50 4.09
C ILE A 259 -3.16 13.43 5.01
N MET A 260 -3.48 13.44 6.30
CA MET A 260 -3.02 12.41 7.24
C MET A 260 -3.53 11.01 6.86
N ALA A 261 -4.75 10.90 6.31
CA ALA A 261 -5.27 9.63 5.80
C ALA A 261 -4.47 9.14 4.59
N GLU A 262 -4.12 10.01 3.64
CA GLU A 262 -3.25 9.66 2.52
C GLU A 262 -1.83 9.28 2.96
N THR A 263 -1.24 10.05 3.88
CA THR A 263 0.07 9.74 4.47
C THR A 263 0.08 8.40 5.20
N THR A 264 -1.07 7.95 5.74
CA THR A 264 -1.20 6.60 6.28
C THR A 264 -0.97 5.55 5.20
N GLY A 265 -1.69 5.65 4.07
CA GLY A 265 -1.55 4.73 2.94
C GLY A 265 -0.10 4.67 2.45
N ASN A 266 0.54 5.83 2.28
CA ASN A 266 1.94 5.92 1.87
C ASN A 266 2.91 5.31 2.88
N THR A 267 2.70 5.56 4.18
CA THR A 267 3.55 5.02 5.24
C THR A 267 3.45 3.49 5.30
N LEU A 268 2.23 2.93 5.20
CA LEU A 268 2.00 1.49 5.19
C LEU A 268 2.56 0.83 3.92
N ALA A 269 2.34 1.44 2.75
CA ALA A 269 2.89 0.96 1.48
C ALA A 269 4.42 0.91 1.52
N ILE A 270 5.07 1.97 2.00
CA ILE A 270 6.52 2.01 2.18
C ILE A 270 6.97 0.97 3.21
N GLY A 271 6.27 0.82 4.34
CA GLY A 271 6.58 -0.20 5.35
C GLY A 271 6.69 -1.60 4.77
N ARG A 272 5.71 -1.99 3.94
CA ARG A 272 5.74 -3.26 3.19
C ARG A 272 6.92 -3.33 2.21
N MET A 273 7.21 -2.24 1.50
CA MET A 273 8.31 -2.19 0.53
C MET A 273 9.69 -2.27 1.17
N VAL A 274 9.87 -1.66 2.35
CA VAL A 274 11.14 -1.67 3.09
C VAL A 274 11.26 -2.84 4.06
N GLU A 275 10.22 -3.68 4.14
CA GLU A 275 10.13 -4.84 5.03
C GLU A 275 10.30 -4.44 6.51
N THR A 276 9.65 -3.33 6.90
CA THR A 276 9.67 -2.85 8.28
C THR A 276 8.24 -2.59 8.78
N PRO A 277 7.80 -3.23 9.87
CA PRO A 277 6.45 -3.06 10.41
C PRO A 277 6.21 -1.61 10.85
N ILE A 278 5.01 -1.12 10.59
CA ILE A 278 4.62 0.27 10.89
C ILE A 278 3.79 0.31 12.16
N SER A 279 4.45 0.60 13.29
CA SER A 279 3.73 0.74 14.56
C SER A 279 2.89 2.03 14.62
N PRO A 280 1.81 2.07 15.44
CA PRO A 280 1.02 3.28 15.67
C PRO A 280 1.87 4.48 16.14
N ARG A 281 2.97 4.20 16.85
CA ARG A 281 3.91 5.23 17.31
C ARG A 281 4.67 5.83 16.13
N ARG A 282 5.16 5.01 15.20
CA ARG A 282 5.87 5.46 13.99
C ARG A 282 4.96 6.29 13.11
N LEU A 283 3.72 5.85 12.92
CA LEU A 283 2.70 6.60 12.20
C LEU A 283 2.36 7.93 12.91
N GLY A 284 2.20 7.92 14.23
CA GLY A 284 2.03 9.14 15.01
C GLY A 284 3.21 10.11 14.91
N ASN A 285 4.44 9.61 14.77
CA ASN A 285 5.61 10.45 14.51
C ASN A 285 5.59 11.00 13.09
N ALA A 286 5.06 10.24 12.13
CA ALA A 286 4.89 10.68 10.76
C ALA A 286 4.00 11.93 10.68
N PHE A 287 2.83 11.86 11.30
CA PHE A 287 1.88 12.98 11.34
C PHE A 287 2.38 14.18 12.13
N ARG A 288 3.13 13.96 13.23
CA ARG A 288 3.77 15.06 13.94
C ARG A 288 4.79 15.77 13.06
N GLY A 289 5.61 15.01 12.33
CA GLY A 289 6.58 15.54 11.38
C GLY A 289 5.92 16.37 10.29
N GLU A 290 4.87 15.83 9.67
CA GLU A 290 4.07 16.50 8.64
C GLU A 290 3.37 17.76 9.16
N GLY A 291 2.72 17.68 10.33
CA GLY A 291 2.05 18.82 10.96
C GLY A 291 3.02 19.93 11.36
N LEU A 292 4.20 19.58 11.89
CA LEU A 292 5.26 20.54 12.20
C LEU A 292 5.79 21.20 10.93
N ALA A 293 6.08 20.42 9.91
CA ALA A 293 6.57 20.94 8.65
C ALA A 293 5.54 21.86 7.98
N THR A 294 4.26 21.49 7.98
CA THR A 294 3.14 22.32 7.49
C THR A 294 3.00 23.62 8.29
N MET A 295 3.06 23.54 9.62
CA MET A 295 3.00 24.72 10.48
C MET A 295 4.14 25.71 10.19
N LEU A 296 5.37 25.19 10.03
CA LEU A 296 6.54 25.99 9.67
C LEU A 296 6.47 26.51 8.23
N SER A 297 5.90 25.73 7.31
CA SER A 297 5.68 26.10 5.91
C SER A 297 4.96 27.43 5.79
N ALA A 298 3.90 27.63 6.56
CA ALA A 298 3.14 28.86 6.57
C ALA A 298 3.96 30.12 6.94
N LEU A 299 4.98 30.00 7.81
CA LEU A 299 5.89 31.12 8.14
C LEU A 299 6.74 31.55 6.94
N PHE A 300 7.00 30.62 6.04
CA PHE A 300 7.76 30.84 4.81
C PHE A 300 6.85 30.93 3.58
N ASN A 301 5.57 31.29 3.75
CA ASN A 301 4.62 31.44 2.64
C ASN A 301 4.39 30.13 1.85
N GLY A 302 4.50 28.99 2.53
CA GLY A 302 4.37 27.67 1.95
C GLY A 302 2.98 27.06 2.13
N PHE A 303 2.92 25.76 1.85
CA PHE A 303 1.70 24.98 1.68
C PHE A 303 1.59 23.89 2.75
N PRO A 304 0.39 23.31 2.97
CA PRO A 304 0.25 22.01 3.58
C PRO A 304 1.09 20.98 2.84
N LEU A 305 1.83 20.18 3.61
CA LEU A 305 2.74 19.18 3.06
C LEU A 305 2.14 17.79 3.19
N ASN A 306 2.51 16.92 2.27
CA ASN A 306 2.07 15.54 2.20
C ASN A 306 3.20 14.63 1.70
N ALA A 307 3.12 13.34 2.01
CA ALA A 307 3.95 12.32 1.40
C ALA A 307 3.55 12.08 -0.06
N PHE A 308 4.51 12.15 -0.99
CA PHE A 308 4.20 11.97 -2.42
C PHE A 308 4.21 10.49 -2.83
N SER A 309 3.03 9.99 -3.20
CA SER A 309 2.77 8.62 -3.63
C SER A 309 3.54 8.20 -4.89
N GLN A 310 3.89 9.14 -5.77
CA GLN A 310 4.70 8.87 -6.97
C GLN A 310 6.11 8.38 -6.61
N ASN A 311 6.69 8.93 -5.54
CA ASN A 311 7.99 8.51 -5.07
C ASN A 311 7.95 7.17 -4.34
N THR A 312 6.81 6.81 -3.74
CA THR A 312 6.55 5.44 -3.26
C THR A 312 6.64 4.43 -4.42
N GLY A 313 6.02 4.74 -5.58
CA GLY A 313 6.14 3.93 -6.79
C GLY A 313 7.58 3.84 -7.32
N LEU A 314 8.35 4.94 -7.26
CA LEU A 314 9.76 4.94 -7.64
C LEU A 314 10.61 4.00 -6.76
N ILE A 315 10.35 3.95 -5.44
CA ILE A 315 11.03 3.03 -4.52
C ILE A 315 10.75 1.58 -4.91
N ALA A 316 9.48 1.26 -5.23
CA ALA A 316 9.09 -0.08 -5.68
C ALA A 316 9.84 -0.51 -6.95
N MET A 317 9.97 0.39 -7.94
CA MET A 317 10.63 0.09 -9.21
C MET A 317 12.16 0.01 -9.10
N THR A 318 12.78 0.94 -8.37
CA THR A 318 14.25 1.01 -8.24
C THR A 318 14.80 0.00 -7.25
N ARG A 319 13.96 -0.49 -6.33
CA ARG A 319 14.34 -1.35 -5.19
C ARG A 319 15.38 -0.70 -4.25
N VAL A 320 15.57 0.62 -4.34
CA VAL A 320 16.43 1.38 -3.44
C VAL A 320 15.57 1.86 -2.27
N ARG A 321 15.72 1.18 -1.12
CA ARG A 321 14.86 1.35 0.07
C ARG A 321 15.42 2.34 1.11
N SER A 322 16.66 2.81 0.91
CA SER A 322 17.39 3.65 1.86
C SER A 322 16.72 5.00 2.10
N ARG A 323 16.43 5.32 3.37
CA ARG A 323 15.93 6.65 3.77
C ARG A 323 16.97 7.76 3.59
N TYR A 324 18.26 7.43 3.58
CA TYR A 324 19.34 8.40 3.39
C TYR A 324 19.44 8.89 1.94
N VAL A 325 19.02 8.07 0.96
CA VAL A 325 18.87 8.50 -0.43
C VAL A 325 17.77 9.56 -0.54
N VAL A 326 16.63 9.35 0.11
CA VAL A 326 15.55 10.34 0.15
C VAL A 326 15.93 11.56 0.99
N ALA A 327 16.74 11.41 2.04
CA ALA A 327 17.31 12.54 2.77
C ALA A 327 18.23 13.40 1.85
N ALA A 328 19.06 12.76 1.02
CA ALA A 328 19.85 13.46 0.01
C ALA A 328 18.96 14.23 -0.99
N ALA A 329 17.82 13.66 -1.39
CA ALA A 329 16.81 14.37 -2.18
C ALA A 329 16.31 15.63 -1.46
N GLY A 330 16.03 15.55 -0.16
CA GLY A 330 15.66 16.72 0.65
C GLY A 330 16.73 17.82 0.67
N VAL A 331 18.01 17.47 0.76
CA VAL A 331 19.12 18.43 0.63
C VAL A 331 19.13 19.08 -0.76
N ILE A 332 18.98 18.27 -1.82
CA ILE A 332 18.95 18.76 -3.21
C ILE A 332 17.79 19.74 -3.41
N MET A 333 16.60 19.44 -2.88
CA MET A 333 15.44 20.35 -2.95
C MET A 333 15.72 21.70 -2.26
N ILE A 334 16.35 21.68 -1.08
CA ILE A 334 16.76 22.91 -0.40
C ILE A 334 17.73 23.71 -1.27
N LEU A 335 18.76 23.06 -1.82
CA LEU A 335 19.74 23.72 -2.69
C LEU A 335 19.08 24.30 -3.95
N MET A 336 18.12 23.60 -4.56
CA MET A 336 17.37 24.10 -5.71
C MET A 336 16.49 25.30 -5.35
N GLY A 337 15.81 25.27 -4.21
CA GLY A 337 14.97 26.39 -3.76
C GLY A 337 15.77 27.63 -3.35
N LEU A 338 17.06 27.48 -3.03
CA LEU A 338 17.98 28.62 -2.81
C LEU A 338 18.44 29.31 -4.10
N VAL A 339 18.08 28.77 -5.27
CA VAL A 339 18.45 29.29 -6.59
C VAL A 339 17.18 29.79 -7.30
N PRO A 340 16.77 31.06 -7.11
CA PRO A 340 15.53 31.59 -7.68
C PRO A 340 15.39 31.47 -9.19
N LYS A 341 16.52 31.39 -9.92
CA LYS A 341 16.50 31.10 -11.36
C LYS A 341 15.80 29.80 -11.71
N VAL A 342 15.90 28.78 -10.86
CA VAL A 342 15.20 27.51 -11.05
C VAL A 342 13.69 27.74 -11.03
N GLY A 343 13.19 28.50 -10.04
CA GLY A 343 11.79 28.91 -9.97
C GLY A 343 11.36 29.78 -11.16
N ALA A 344 12.20 30.71 -11.61
CA ALA A 344 11.91 31.57 -12.77
C ALA A 344 11.81 30.79 -14.08
N ILE A 345 12.67 29.79 -14.31
CA ILE A 345 12.58 28.91 -15.49
C ILE A 345 11.25 28.17 -15.48
N VAL A 346 10.82 27.67 -14.32
CA VAL A 346 9.54 26.96 -14.19
C VAL A 346 8.35 27.87 -14.39
N ALA A 347 8.38 29.07 -13.81
CA ALA A 347 7.32 30.07 -13.97
C ALA A 347 7.23 30.63 -15.41
N ALA A 348 8.25 30.40 -16.25
CA ALA A 348 8.25 30.75 -17.67
C ALA A 348 7.74 29.60 -18.57
N ILE A 349 7.45 28.42 -18.02
CA ILE A 349 6.87 27.31 -18.80
C ILE A 349 5.47 27.73 -19.27
N PRO A 350 5.17 27.67 -20.58
CA PRO A 350 3.87 28.06 -21.10
C PRO A 350 2.73 27.24 -20.48
N PRO A 351 1.56 27.86 -20.21
CA PRO A 351 0.41 27.16 -19.64
C PRO A 351 0.01 25.92 -20.44
N SER A 352 0.05 25.96 -21.77
CA SER A 352 -0.31 24.81 -22.62
C SER A 352 0.59 23.58 -22.39
N VAL A 353 1.88 23.79 -22.13
CA VAL A 353 2.83 22.73 -21.77
C VAL A 353 2.53 22.18 -20.36
N LEU A 354 2.27 23.08 -19.40
CA LEU A 354 1.84 22.68 -18.05
C LEU A 354 0.55 21.87 -18.10
N GLY A 355 -0.41 22.23 -18.95
CA GLY A 355 -1.66 21.51 -19.17
C GLY A 355 -1.42 20.09 -19.67
N GLY A 356 -0.55 19.90 -20.67
CA GLY A 356 -0.17 18.57 -21.15
C GLY A 356 0.50 17.71 -20.07
N GLY A 357 1.42 18.28 -19.29
CA GLY A 357 2.03 17.58 -18.15
C GLY A 357 1.03 17.24 -17.04
N ALA A 358 0.13 18.18 -16.73
CA ALA A 358 -0.90 18.06 -15.71
C ALA A 358 -1.92 16.96 -16.04
N ILE A 359 -2.32 16.80 -17.31
CA ILE A 359 -3.19 15.69 -17.74
C ILE A 359 -2.57 14.34 -17.36
N VAL A 360 -1.27 14.16 -17.62
CA VAL A 360 -0.59 12.91 -17.29
C VAL A 360 -0.46 12.75 -15.77
N MET A 361 -0.02 13.78 -15.06
CA MET A 361 0.19 13.70 -13.60
C MET A 361 -1.10 13.47 -12.81
N PHE A 362 -2.15 14.24 -13.11
CA PHE A 362 -3.44 14.12 -12.43
C PHE A 362 -4.15 12.84 -12.86
N GLY A 363 -4.05 12.45 -14.14
CA GLY A 363 -4.52 11.15 -14.62
C GLY A 363 -3.86 9.97 -13.90
N MET A 364 -2.54 10.01 -13.70
CA MET A 364 -1.82 9.00 -12.91
C MET A 364 -2.22 9.02 -11.43
N THR A 365 -2.55 10.19 -10.87
CA THR A 365 -3.09 10.29 -9.49
C THR A 365 -4.46 9.62 -9.40
N THR A 366 -5.36 9.86 -10.36
CA THR A 366 -6.64 9.15 -10.45
C THR A 366 -6.42 7.64 -10.57
N ALA A 367 -5.49 7.20 -11.43
CA ALA A 367 -5.17 5.79 -11.61
C ALA A 367 -4.63 5.14 -10.32
N ALA A 368 -3.80 5.85 -9.54
CA ALA A 368 -3.33 5.37 -8.24
C ALA A 368 -4.50 5.16 -7.26
N GLY A 369 -5.47 6.06 -7.24
CA GLY A 369 -6.70 5.88 -6.45
C GLY A 369 -7.50 4.65 -6.89
N ILE A 370 -7.62 4.41 -8.20
CA ILE A 370 -8.27 3.21 -8.75
C ILE A 370 -7.50 1.93 -8.36
N GLN A 371 -6.16 1.97 -8.34
CA GLN A 371 -5.34 0.84 -7.90
C GLN A 371 -5.55 0.52 -6.41
N GLU A 372 -5.73 1.54 -5.56
CA GLU A 372 -6.11 1.32 -4.15
C GLU A 372 -7.52 0.73 -4.03
N LEU A 373 -8.47 1.24 -4.82
CA LEU A 373 -9.82 0.69 -4.91
C LEU A 373 -9.84 -0.76 -5.42
N ALA A 374 -8.90 -1.15 -6.29
CA ALA A 374 -8.80 -2.52 -6.81
C ALA A 374 -8.38 -3.54 -5.74
N ARG A 375 -7.81 -3.10 -4.62
CA ARG A 375 -7.43 -3.96 -3.48
C ARG A 375 -8.56 -4.16 -2.47
N VAL A 376 -9.71 -3.53 -2.70
CA VAL A 376 -10.89 -3.61 -1.83
C VAL A 376 -11.70 -4.85 -2.20
N LYS A 377 -12.18 -5.60 -1.20
CA LYS A 377 -13.12 -6.70 -1.43
C LYS A 377 -14.49 -6.10 -1.80
N TYR A 378 -14.99 -6.42 -2.99
CA TYR A 378 -16.32 -5.99 -3.45
C TYR A 378 -17.37 -7.10 -3.26
N GLU A 379 -17.03 -8.33 -3.61
CA GLU A 379 -17.93 -9.47 -3.52
C GLU A 379 -18.38 -9.74 -2.08
N GLY A 380 -19.69 -9.88 -1.89
CA GLY A 380 -20.30 -10.10 -0.57
C GLY A 380 -20.23 -8.89 0.37
N THR A 381 -19.82 -7.71 -0.11
CA THR A 381 -19.74 -6.47 0.68
C THR A 381 -20.59 -5.35 0.06
N HIS A 382 -20.72 -4.24 0.79
CA HIS A 382 -21.39 -3.03 0.29
C HIS A 382 -20.39 -1.99 -0.26
N ASN A 383 -19.12 -2.36 -0.42
CA ASN A 383 -18.06 -1.42 -0.81
C ASN A 383 -18.30 -0.80 -2.19
N ALA A 384 -18.89 -1.56 -3.13
CA ALA A 384 -19.25 -1.03 -4.45
C ALA A 384 -20.20 0.17 -4.37
N LEU A 385 -21.18 0.11 -3.47
CA LEU A 385 -22.15 1.19 -3.25
C LEU A 385 -21.49 2.43 -2.65
N ILE A 386 -20.59 2.23 -1.67
CA ILE A 386 -19.82 3.31 -1.05
C ILE A 386 -19.01 4.04 -2.12
N VAL A 387 -18.28 3.30 -2.96
CA VAL A 387 -17.47 3.87 -4.05
C VAL A 387 -18.34 4.65 -5.04
N ALA A 388 -19.42 4.05 -5.52
CA ALA A 388 -20.29 4.65 -6.53
C ALA A 388 -20.86 5.99 -6.07
N ILE A 389 -21.42 6.06 -4.85
CA ILE A 389 -22.03 7.29 -4.33
C ILE A 389 -20.96 8.32 -4.00
N SER A 390 -19.88 7.93 -3.34
CA SER A 390 -18.85 8.88 -2.88
C SER A 390 -18.15 9.58 -4.05
N LEU A 391 -17.76 8.83 -5.08
CA LEU A 391 -17.15 9.40 -6.28
C LEU A 391 -18.14 10.28 -7.04
N SER A 392 -19.38 9.83 -7.20
CA SER A 392 -20.41 10.60 -7.93
C SER A 392 -20.68 11.94 -7.25
N VAL A 393 -20.88 11.93 -5.92
CA VAL A 393 -21.11 13.17 -5.15
C VAL A 393 -19.86 14.05 -5.14
N GLY A 394 -18.67 13.46 -5.09
CA GLY A 394 -17.41 14.20 -5.19
C GLY A 394 -17.25 14.95 -6.52
N VAL A 395 -17.74 14.39 -7.63
CA VAL A 395 -17.65 15.00 -8.98
C VAL A 395 -18.66 16.13 -9.19
N LEU A 396 -19.77 16.16 -8.45
CA LEU A 396 -20.88 17.12 -8.68
C LEU A 396 -20.44 18.60 -8.74
N PRO A 397 -19.65 19.14 -7.79
CA PRO A 397 -19.28 20.56 -7.83
C PRO A 397 -18.43 20.94 -9.04
N MET A 398 -17.71 19.98 -9.64
CA MET A 398 -16.93 20.22 -10.85
C MET A 398 -17.79 20.19 -12.10
N ALA A 399 -18.79 19.31 -12.11
CA ALA A 399 -19.65 19.09 -13.27
C ALA A 399 -20.71 20.19 -13.42
N MET A 400 -21.18 20.73 -12.30
CA MET A 400 -22.18 21.81 -12.25
C MET A 400 -21.88 22.72 -11.05
N PRO A 401 -20.89 23.63 -11.15
CA PRO A 401 -20.57 24.58 -10.08
C PRO A 401 -21.79 25.42 -9.66
N GLU A 402 -22.68 25.72 -10.61
CA GLU A 402 -23.87 26.55 -10.41
C GLU A 402 -24.88 25.90 -9.44
N LEU A 403 -24.81 24.59 -9.23
CA LEU A 403 -25.72 23.84 -8.37
C LEU A 403 -25.69 24.33 -6.90
N LEU A 404 -24.58 24.91 -6.47
CA LEU A 404 -24.34 25.32 -5.08
C LEU A 404 -24.36 26.84 -4.90
N GLU A 405 -24.66 27.63 -5.94
CA GLU A 405 -24.58 29.10 -5.91
C GLU A 405 -25.46 29.78 -4.85
N GLU A 406 -26.63 29.20 -4.53
CA GLU A 406 -27.52 29.76 -3.51
C GLU A 406 -27.06 29.47 -2.07
N ILE A 407 -26.11 28.53 -1.91
CA ILE A 407 -25.58 28.19 -0.60
C ILE A 407 -24.51 29.20 -0.24
N SER A 408 -24.68 29.88 0.89
CA SER A 408 -23.75 30.89 1.37
C SER A 408 -23.12 30.52 2.71
N GLY A 409 -21.99 31.16 3.02
CA GLY A 409 -21.31 31.03 4.29
C GLY A 409 -20.39 29.80 4.39
N PRO A 410 -20.02 29.36 5.61
CA PRO A 410 -18.99 28.35 5.82
C PRO A 410 -19.32 26.97 5.22
N LEU A 411 -20.61 26.67 5.07
CA LEU A 411 -21.07 25.41 4.50
C LEU A 411 -20.80 25.35 2.99
N ALA A 412 -20.95 26.48 2.28
CA ALA A 412 -20.64 26.58 0.86
C ALA A 412 -19.20 26.15 0.57
N LEU A 413 -18.26 26.60 1.41
CA LEU A 413 -16.84 26.26 1.29
C LEU A 413 -16.55 24.75 1.36
N ILE A 414 -17.33 24.02 2.15
CA ILE A 414 -17.20 22.57 2.29
C ILE A 414 -17.89 21.86 1.12
N LEU A 415 -19.08 22.31 0.73
CA LEU A 415 -19.90 21.68 -0.30
C LEU A 415 -19.36 21.92 -1.71
N GLU A 416 -18.73 23.05 -1.98
CA GLU A 416 -18.08 23.35 -3.26
C GLU A 416 -16.81 22.50 -3.47
N SER A 417 -16.23 21.95 -2.40
CA SER A 417 -15.06 21.07 -2.48
C SER A 417 -15.48 19.62 -2.74
N GLY A 418 -15.32 19.18 -4.00
CA GLY A 418 -15.57 17.80 -4.39
C GLY A 418 -14.79 16.77 -3.57
N ILE A 419 -13.57 17.10 -3.14
CA ILE A 419 -12.74 16.22 -2.29
C ILE A 419 -13.40 16.04 -0.92
N PHE A 420 -13.89 17.12 -0.29
CA PHE A 420 -14.54 17.02 1.02
C PHE A 420 -15.90 16.33 0.95
N LEU A 421 -16.68 16.59 -0.10
CA LEU A 421 -17.91 15.88 -0.34
C LEU A 421 -17.68 14.37 -0.46
N CYS A 422 -16.71 13.96 -1.29
CA CYS A 422 -16.34 12.55 -1.39
C CYS A 422 -15.88 12.00 -0.03
N ALA A 423 -15.04 12.73 0.71
CA ALA A 423 -14.54 12.31 2.01
C ALA A 423 -15.67 12.05 3.02
N ILE A 424 -16.56 13.03 3.17
CA ILE A 424 -17.66 12.98 4.13
C ILE A 424 -18.60 11.83 3.77
N VAL A 425 -18.99 11.71 2.51
CA VAL A 425 -19.90 10.66 2.04
C VAL A 425 -19.27 9.29 2.21
N ALA A 426 -18.01 9.10 1.82
CA ALA A 426 -17.31 7.82 1.95
C ALA A 426 -17.21 7.38 3.41
N VAL A 427 -16.80 8.28 4.30
CA VAL A 427 -16.68 8.01 5.74
C VAL A 427 -18.05 7.69 6.36
N VAL A 428 -19.06 8.49 6.05
CA VAL A 428 -20.41 8.32 6.61
C VAL A 428 -21.05 7.03 6.12
N LEU A 429 -20.98 6.73 4.83
CA LEU A 429 -21.54 5.50 4.27
C LEU A 429 -20.79 4.27 4.79
N ASN A 430 -19.46 4.30 4.84
CA ASN A 430 -18.69 3.21 5.42
C ASN A 430 -19.07 2.96 6.88
N ALA A 431 -19.13 4.02 7.70
CA ALA A 431 -19.50 3.90 9.12
C ALA A 431 -20.97 3.50 9.34
N ALA A 432 -21.86 3.75 8.39
CA ALA A 432 -23.26 3.37 8.45
C ALA A 432 -23.48 1.90 8.02
N ILE A 433 -22.80 1.47 6.96
CA ILE A 433 -23.11 0.21 6.27
C ILE A 433 -22.18 -0.93 6.70
N ASN A 434 -20.89 -0.68 6.93
CA ASN A 434 -19.90 -1.71 7.25
C ASN A 434 -19.72 -1.96 8.77
N ARG A 435 -20.66 -1.46 9.58
CA ARG A 435 -20.61 -1.47 11.05
C ARG A 435 -20.58 -2.87 11.71
N SER A 436 -20.78 -3.94 10.95
CA SER A 436 -20.88 -5.32 11.42
C SER A 436 -19.87 -6.30 10.79
N VAL A 437 -18.97 -5.85 9.90
CA VAL A 437 -18.04 -6.72 9.14
C VAL A 437 -16.55 -6.43 9.46
N ASP A 438 -16.25 -5.32 10.13
CA ASP A 438 -14.87 -4.82 10.39
C ASP A 438 -14.06 -5.57 11.49
N ARG A 439 -14.23 -6.89 11.65
CA ARG A 439 -13.28 -7.66 12.49
C ARG A 439 -12.14 -8.32 11.71
N ASP A 440 -12.31 -8.52 10.40
CA ASP A 440 -11.34 -9.29 9.61
C ASP A 440 -10.42 -8.43 8.72
N GLU A 441 -10.85 -7.25 8.26
CA GLU A 441 -9.96 -6.32 7.54
C GLU A 441 -9.06 -5.52 8.50
N ASP A 442 -9.61 -5.08 9.63
CA ASP A 442 -8.84 -4.42 10.71
C ASP A 442 -7.82 -5.39 11.33
N SER A 443 -8.05 -6.71 11.33
CA SER A 443 -7.12 -7.68 11.92
C SER A 443 -5.87 -7.92 11.06
N ALA A 444 -5.96 -7.84 9.74
CA ALA A 444 -4.81 -7.98 8.85
C ALA A 444 -3.85 -6.78 8.92
N ASP A 445 -4.39 -5.56 8.91
CA ASP A 445 -3.58 -4.34 9.06
C ASP A 445 -3.17 -4.13 10.56
N ALA A 446 -3.96 -4.57 11.55
CA ALA A 446 -3.59 -4.50 12.98
C ALA A 446 -2.62 -5.60 13.45
N ALA A 447 -2.61 -6.78 12.83
CA ALA A 447 -1.63 -7.84 13.11
C ALA A 447 -0.20 -7.35 12.77
N ASP A 448 -0.05 -6.63 11.65
CA ASP A 448 1.20 -6.00 11.20
C ASP A 448 1.64 -4.82 12.12
N MET A 449 0.72 -4.27 12.91
CA MET A 449 0.94 -3.13 13.83
C MET A 449 1.36 -3.54 15.25
N SER A 450 1.36 -4.84 15.58
CA SER A 450 1.49 -5.34 16.97
C SER A 450 2.92 -5.62 17.46
N SER A 451 3.95 -5.50 16.61
CA SER A 451 5.35 -5.77 16.97
C SER A 451 6.15 -4.48 17.22
N ASP A 452 6.22 -4.03 18.48
CA ASP A 452 7.20 -3.01 18.89
C ASP A 452 8.56 -3.71 19.14
N PRO A 453 9.66 -3.39 18.42
CA PRO A 453 10.98 -3.85 18.82
C PRO A 453 11.45 -3.13 20.09
N PRO A 454 12.19 -3.79 20.98
CA PRO A 454 12.70 -3.16 22.20
C PRO A 454 13.64 -2.01 21.85
N ALA A 455 13.45 -0.88 22.54
CA ALA A 455 14.25 0.33 22.36
C ALA A 455 15.74 0.05 22.65
N THR A 456 16.57 0.01 21.61
CA THR A 456 18.03 -0.03 21.77
C THR A 456 18.54 1.37 22.08
N SER A 457 18.81 1.62 23.36
CA SER A 457 19.55 2.79 23.83
C SER A 457 21.02 2.65 23.46
N SER A 458 21.46 3.27 22.38
CA SER A 458 22.89 3.47 22.11
C SER A 458 23.40 4.66 22.93
N GLN A 459 23.94 4.38 24.13
CA GLN A 459 24.87 5.30 24.78
C GLN A 459 26.30 4.98 24.33
N PRO A 460 27.13 5.98 23.97
CA PRO A 460 28.53 5.74 23.66
C PRO A 460 29.35 5.67 24.96
N SER A 461 29.79 4.47 25.34
CA SER A 461 30.82 4.32 26.36
C SER A 461 32.21 4.52 25.73
N ALA A 462 32.80 5.68 25.98
CA ALA A 462 34.22 5.89 25.77
C ALA A 462 35.00 5.20 26.89
N THR A 463 35.89 4.27 26.54
CA THR A 463 36.94 3.78 27.43
C THR A 463 38.30 4.09 26.83
N SER A 464 39.04 4.97 27.49
CA SER A 464 40.49 5.07 27.37
C SER A 464 41.08 5.04 28.78
N SER A 465 41.74 3.93 29.13
CA SER A 465 42.95 3.91 29.95
C SER A 465 43.34 2.46 30.25
N HIS A 466 44.61 2.16 30.02
CA HIS A 466 45.34 0.96 30.44
C HIS A 466 45.05 0.53 31.90
N PRO A 467 45.33 -0.74 32.26
CA PRO A 467 46.64 -1.00 32.89
C PRO A 467 47.34 -2.30 32.48
N SER A 468 48.64 -2.25 32.74
CA SER A 468 49.65 -3.29 32.80
C SER A 468 49.43 -4.35 33.87
N ALA A 469 50.11 -5.49 33.66
CA ALA A 469 50.78 -6.35 34.65
C ALA A 469 50.03 -7.52 35.32
N THR A 470 50.55 -8.72 34.98
CA THR A 470 50.98 -9.84 35.84
C THR A 470 49.99 -10.76 36.58
N SER A 471 50.31 -12.07 36.46
CA SER A 471 50.01 -13.21 37.37
C SER A 471 48.56 -13.71 37.37
N SER A 472 48.18 -14.98 37.55
CA SER A 472 48.81 -16.31 37.71
C SER A 472 47.65 -17.29 38.05
N GLY A 473 47.76 -18.59 37.73
CA GLY A 473 46.92 -19.68 38.28
C GLY A 473 45.62 -19.95 37.49
N VAL A 474 45.38 -21.06 36.79
CA VAL A 474 45.38 -22.52 37.09
C VAL A 474 44.17 -22.98 37.94
N THR A 475 43.62 -24.14 37.53
CA THR A 475 42.60 -25.05 38.13
C THR A 475 41.11 -24.73 37.86
N THR A 476 40.41 -25.50 37.01
CA THR A 476 39.72 -26.81 37.23
C THR A 476 38.66 -26.76 38.33
N ASP A 477 37.37 -26.96 38.02
CA ASP A 477 36.76 -28.31 37.98
C ASP A 477 35.25 -28.31 37.71
N ARG A 478 34.86 -29.49 37.24
CA ARG A 478 33.54 -30.12 37.04
C ARG A 478 32.52 -30.00 38.20
N GLU A 479 31.24 -30.14 37.79
CA GLU A 479 30.13 -30.95 38.34
C GLU A 479 28.86 -30.27 38.93
N LYS A 480 27.72 -30.91 38.60
CA LYS A 480 26.33 -30.84 39.14
C LYS A 480 25.43 -29.71 38.59
N LEU A 481 24.13 -29.89 38.29
CA LEU A 481 23.15 -30.93 38.61
C LEU A 481 21.93 -30.78 37.65
N MET A 482 21.26 -31.88 37.30
CA MET A 482 19.88 -31.87 36.75
C MET A 482 18.87 -31.47 37.84
N LYS A 483 17.91 -30.57 37.53
CA LYS A 483 16.44 -30.81 37.53
C LYS A 483 15.62 -29.52 37.48
N ASP A 484 14.43 -29.71 36.91
CA ASP A 484 13.17 -28.97 37.03
C ASP A 484 12.70 -28.05 35.88
N HIS A 485 11.47 -28.40 35.46
CA HIS A 485 10.60 -27.84 34.45
C HIS A 485 10.22 -26.37 34.70
N GLN A 486 9.98 -25.61 33.62
CA GLN A 486 8.63 -25.18 33.18
C GLN A 486 8.72 -24.08 32.09
N ASN A 487 7.93 -24.28 31.03
CA ASN A 487 7.34 -23.32 30.09
C ASN A 487 7.95 -21.92 29.94
N SER A 488 8.38 -21.60 28.71
CA SER A 488 7.64 -20.60 27.93
C SER A 488 7.97 -20.69 26.44
N ALA A 489 6.91 -20.85 25.66
CA ALA A 489 6.87 -20.82 24.22
C ALA A 489 7.22 -19.43 23.67
N MET A 490 7.91 -19.38 22.53
CA MET A 490 7.85 -18.25 21.59
C MET A 490 7.55 -18.79 20.20
N PRO A 491 6.61 -18.19 19.45
CA PRO A 491 6.21 -18.65 18.13
C PRO A 491 7.17 -18.18 17.04
N ILE A 492 7.20 -19.00 16.00
CA ILE A 492 7.76 -18.76 14.67
C ILE A 492 6.56 -18.50 13.76
N ASP A 493 6.59 -17.42 12.99
CA ASP A 493 6.22 -17.35 11.56
C ASP A 493 6.34 -15.89 11.10
N GLY A 494 6.79 -15.57 9.89
CA GLY A 494 6.28 -15.98 8.58
C GLY A 494 5.93 -14.66 7.84
N THR A 495 5.93 -14.47 6.53
CA THR A 495 5.90 -15.34 5.36
C THR A 495 6.26 -14.51 4.10
N ASN A 496 6.66 -15.21 3.05
CA ASN A 496 6.26 -15.11 1.63
C ASN A 496 6.05 -13.76 0.92
N GLY A 497 6.74 -13.63 -0.20
CA GLY A 497 6.34 -12.80 -1.34
C GLY A 497 6.16 -13.62 -2.61
N ALA A 498 5.23 -13.11 -3.43
CA ALA A 498 5.14 -13.19 -4.90
C ALA A 498 4.40 -14.36 -5.57
N ALA A 499 3.29 -13.99 -6.23
CA ALA A 499 2.95 -14.44 -7.57
C ALA A 499 2.43 -13.24 -8.37
N GLU A 500 2.91 -13.06 -9.60
CA GLU A 500 2.26 -12.22 -10.63
C GLU A 500 2.58 -12.75 -12.04
N ALA A 501 1.57 -12.59 -12.91
CA ALA A 501 1.53 -12.63 -14.38
C ALA A 501 1.34 -13.98 -15.10
N ILE A 502 0.23 -14.10 -15.85
CA ILE A 502 0.14 -14.26 -17.32
C ILE A 502 -1.29 -13.88 -17.78
N GLY A 503 -1.40 -13.29 -18.98
CA GLY A 503 -2.55 -12.55 -19.49
C GLY A 503 -3.77 -13.36 -19.98
N LEU A 504 -4.91 -12.65 -20.02
CA LEU A 504 -6.21 -13.13 -20.49
C LEU A 504 -6.46 -12.72 -21.94
N ALA A 505 -6.93 -13.68 -22.73
CA ALA A 505 -7.66 -13.47 -23.98
C ALA A 505 -9.17 -13.65 -23.72
N GLU A 506 -9.97 -12.88 -24.44
CA GLU A 506 -11.44 -12.73 -24.33
C GLU A 506 -12.23 -14.03 -24.48
N VAL A 507 -13.28 -14.19 -23.65
CA VAL A 507 -14.46 -15.01 -23.97
C VAL A 507 -15.71 -14.24 -23.53
N THR A 508 -16.63 -14.08 -24.48
CA THR A 508 -17.90 -13.35 -24.42
C THR A 508 -19.05 -14.15 -23.80
N ASP A 509 -19.94 -13.43 -23.10
CA ASP A 509 -21.37 -13.63 -22.79
C ASP A 509 -21.94 -15.05 -22.59
N SER A 510 -22.47 -15.30 -21.39
CA SER A 510 -23.68 -16.12 -21.21
C SER A 510 -24.46 -15.69 -19.96
N GLU A 511 -25.78 -15.80 -20.08
CA GLU A 511 -26.83 -15.09 -19.35
C GLU A 511 -27.07 -15.55 -17.90
N CYS A 512 -27.68 -14.66 -17.11
CA CYS A 512 -28.25 -14.90 -15.78
C CYS A 512 -29.26 -16.07 -15.75
N VAL A 513 -29.20 -16.90 -14.71
CA VAL A 513 -30.34 -17.75 -14.27
C VAL A 513 -30.54 -17.56 -12.76
N PRO A 514 -31.79 -17.39 -12.25
CA PRO A 514 -32.04 -17.01 -10.85
C PRO A 514 -32.15 -18.20 -9.89
N GLU A 515 -31.92 -17.90 -8.61
CA GLU A 515 -32.13 -18.77 -7.46
C GLU A 515 -33.60 -19.22 -7.31
N SER A 516 -33.86 -20.53 -7.40
CA SER A 516 -34.94 -21.17 -6.64
C SER A 516 -34.80 -22.70 -6.58
N GLU A 517 -35.05 -23.24 -5.39
CA GLU A 517 -35.44 -24.63 -5.04
C GLU A 517 -34.33 -25.61 -4.61
N ARG A 518 -34.22 -25.74 -3.27
CA ARG A 518 -33.72 -26.93 -2.57
C ARG A 518 -34.73 -28.08 -2.73
N THR A 519 -34.32 -29.17 -3.37
CA THR A 519 -34.75 -30.54 -3.05
C THR A 519 -33.63 -31.51 -3.41
N GLY A 520 -33.43 -32.53 -2.58
CA GLY A 520 -32.37 -33.52 -2.70
C GLY A 520 -32.46 -34.42 -3.94
N ASP A 521 -31.35 -35.14 -4.11
CA ASP A 521 -30.99 -36.12 -5.15
C ASP A 521 -30.38 -35.62 -6.46
N ALA A 522 -29.05 -35.83 -6.51
CA ALA A 522 -28.22 -36.22 -7.65
C ALA A 522 -27.97 -35.19 -8.76
N VAL A 523 -27.12 -34.22 -8.46
CA VAL A 523 -26.15 -33.72 -9.46
C VAL A 523 -24.97 -34.70 -9.48
N LEU A 524 -25.04 -35.72 -10.34
CA LEU A 524 -23.83 -36.39 -10.82
C LEU A 524 -23.17 -35.41 -11.82
N ASP A 525 -22.42 -34.44 -11.28
CA ASP A 525 -21.70 -33.48 -12.08
C ASP A 525 -20.41 -34.10 -12.65
N ARG A 526 -20.03 -33.59 -13.82
CA ARG A 526 -19.03 -34.16 -14.73
C ARG A 526 -17.67 -34.35 -14.04
N GLY A 527 -17.27 -35.61 -13.76
CA GLY A 527 -15.91 -35.96 -13.33
C GLY A 527 -15.78 -36.94 -12.16
N VAL A 528 -16.89 -37.34 -11.52
CA VAL A 528 -16.90 -38.27 -10.37
C VAL A 528 -17.36 -39.66 -10.80
N SER A 529 -16.51 -40.68 -10.59
CA SER A 529 -16.86 -42.08 -10.85
C SER A 529 -17.47 -42.77 -9.62
N ALA A 530 -18.18 -43.89 -9.82
CA ALA A 530 -18.64 -44.74 -8.72
C ALA A 530 -17.47 -45.27 -7.87
N ASP A 531 -16.32 -45.51 -8.51
CA ASP A 531 -15.08 -45.91 -7.86
C ASP A 531 -14.53 -44.80 -6.97
N ASP A 532 -14.63 -43.52 -7.38
CA ASP A 532 -14.23 -42.38 -6.54
C ASP A 532 -15.03 -42.34 -5.24
N LEU A 533 -16.35 -42.53 -5.32
CA LEU A 533 -17.21 -42.59 -4.14
C LEU A 533 -16.88 -43.80 -3.24
N ALA A 534 -16.54 -44.94 -3.84
CA ALA A 534 -16.13 -46.12 -3.08
C ALA A 534 -14.80 -45.90 -2.35
N ARG A 535 -13.82 -45.27 -3.00
CA ARG A 535 -12.51 -44.94 -2.41
C ARG A 535 -12.60 -43.85 -1.34
N LEU A 536 -13.48 -42.86 -1.51
CA LEU A 536 -13.78 -41.90 -0.45
C LEU A 536 -14.40 -42.57 0.77
N ARG A 537 -15.36 -43.48 0.61
CA ARG A 537 -15.94 -44.23 1.75
C ARG A 537 -14.93 -45.13 2.45
N GLU A 538 -14.03 -45.78 1.69
CA GLU A 538 -12.90 -46.51 2.27
C GLU A 538 -12.02 -45.58 3.12
N THR A 539 -11.78 -44.36 2.64
CA THR A 539 -11.00 -43.35 3.35
C THR A 539 -11.71 -42.83 4.61
N ILE A 540 -13.02 -42.60 4.56
CA ILE A 540 -13.83 -42.21 5.73
C ILE A 540 -13.80 -43.32 6.79
N ALA A 541 -13.94 -44.59 6.40
CA ALA A 541 -13.83 -45.71 7.34
C ALA A 541 -12.45 -45.81 8.02
N LEU A 542 -11.38 -45.43 7.32
CA LEU A 542 -10.04 -45.33 7.90
C LEU A 542 -9.90 -44.15 8.88
N ALA A 543 -10.61 -43.05 8.62
CA ALA A 543 -10.66 -41.90 9.54
C ALA A 543 -11.39 -42.28 10.84
N ASP A 544 -12.46 -43.08 10.75
CA ASP A 544 -13.14 -43.66 11.91
C ASP A 544 -12.23 -44.63 12.70
N ASP A 545 -11.43 -45.44 12.02
CA ASP A 545 -10.43 -46.30 12.68
C ASP A 545 -9.32 -45.47 13.36
N ALA A 546 -8.90 -44.35 12.77
CA ALA A 546 -7.99 -43.41 13.42
C ALA A 546 -8.61 -42.84 14.70
N LYS A 547 -9.87 -42.38 14.64
CA LYS A 547 -10.66 -41.92 15.80
C LYS A 547 -10.72 -42.98 16.91
N ASN A 548 -11.04 -44.22 16.55
CA ASN A 548 -11.18 -45.34 17.50
C ASN A 548 -9.85 -45.72 18.18
N ARG A 549 -8.71 -45.44 17.53
CA ARG A 549 -7.37 -45.56 18.10
C ARG A 549 -6.93 -44.33 18.91
N GLY A 550 -7.83 -43.36 19.11
CA GLY A 550 -7.55 -42.14 19.83
C GLY A 550 -6.69 -41.15 19.04
N ARG A 551 -6.65 -41.25 17.70
CA ARG A 551 -6.01 -40.27 16.81
C ARG A 551 -7.03 -39.28 16.25
N HIS A 552 -6.54 -38.17 15.69
CA HIS A 552 -7.41 -37.23 14.97
C HIS A 552 -8.14 -37.96 13.84
N PRO A 553 -9.45 -37.69 13.63
CA PRO A 553 -10.30 -38.45 12.71
C PRO A 553 -10.05 -38.06 11.24
N PHE A 554 -8.85 -38.28 10.75
CA PHE A 554 -8.48 -38.06 9.35
C PHE A 554 -7.74 -39.26 8.77
N ALA A 555 -7.97 -39.54 7.50
CA ALA A 555 -7.26 -40.57 6.76
C ALA A 555 -7.14 -40.21 5.28
N SER A 556 -6.20 -40.85 4.60
CA SER A 556 -5.96 -40.66 3.18
C SER A 556 -5.34 -41.90 2.54
N ILE A 557 -5.68 -42.14 1.28
CA ILE A 557 -5.12 -43.20 0.44
C ILE A 557 -4.65 -42.63 -0.90
N VAL A 558 -3.57 -43.17 -1.45
CA VAL A 558 -3.11 -42.86 -2.81
C VAL A 558 -3.34 -44.08 -3.68
N VAL A 559 -3.97 -43.92 -4.84
CA VAL A 559 -4.35 -45.00 -5.76
C VAL A 559 -3.77 -44.70 -7.14
N SER A 560 -3.11 -45.67 -7.77
CA SER A 560 -2.61 -45.53 -9.15
C SER A 560 -3.73 -45.62 -10.19
N ALA A 561 -3.46 -45.22 -11.43
CA ALA A 561 -4.43 -45.23 -12.53
C ALA A 561 -5.03 -46.62 -12.84
N ASP A 562 -4.34 -47.72 -12.49
CA ASP A 562 -4.82 -49.10 -12.61
C ASP A 562 -5.68 -49.57 -11.42
N GLY A 563 -5.97 -48.68 -10.46
CA GLY A 563 -6.83 -48.94 -9.31
C GLY A 563 -6.13 -49.59 -8.10
N ARG A 564 -4.79 -49.73 -8.13
CA ARG A 564 -4.01 -50.28 -7.01
C ARG A 564 -3.74 -49.22 -5.94
N VAL A 565 -3.98 -49.56 -4.68
CA VAL A 565 -3.64 -48.69 -3.54
C VAL A 565 -2.12 -48.69 -3.34
N LEU A 566 -1.51 -47.51 -3.51
CA LEU A 566 -0.07 -47.26 -3.37
C LEU A 566 0.33 -46.95 -1.92
N ALA A 567 -0.55 -46.25 -1.19
CA ALA A 567 -0.37 -45.93 0.21
C ALA A 567 -1.73 -45.77 0.89
N SER A 568 -1.82 -46.12 2.18
CA SER A 568 -3.01 -45.89 3.01
C SER A 568 -2.56 -45.51 4.43
N LYS A 569 -2.99 -44.34 4.90
CA LYS A 569 -2.57 -43.76 6.18
C LYS A 569 -3.74 -43.14 6.92
N GLY A 570 -3.76 -43.35 8.24
CA GLY A 570 -4.51 -42.51 9.17
C GLY A 570 -3.63 -41.40 9.72
N ASN A 571 -4.26 -40.42 10.38
CA ASN A 571 -3.56 -39.31 11.01
C ASN A 571 -2.72 -39.80 12.22
N ASN A 572 -1.48 -39.32 12.32
CA ASN A 572 -0.58 -39.59 13.44
C ASN A 572 0.02 -38.29 13.99
N SER A 573 -0.76 -37.21 14.05
CA SER A 573 -0.27 -35.87 14.41
C SER A 573 -0.07 -35.62 15.92
N MET A 574 -0.48 -36.57 16.78
CA MET A 574 -0.40 -36.42 18.24
C MET A 574 0.84 -37.12 18.84
N PRO A 575 1.62 -36.44 19.72
CA PRO A 575 2.67 -37.08 20.52
C PRO A 575 2.13 -38.15 21.49
N PRO A 576 2.93 -39.12 21.97
CA PRO A 576 4.38 -39.29 21.73
C PRO A 576 4.74 -40.14 20.49
N GLU A 577 3.81 -40.86 19.89
CA GLU A 577 4.09 -41.72 18.72
C GLU A 577 4.11 -40.95 17.39
N GLY A 578 3.66 -39.69 17.42
CA GLY A 578 3.47 -38.82 16.28
C GLY A 578 4.03 -37.42 16.49
N ASP A 579 3.92 -36.59 15.47
CA ASP A 579 4.23 -35.16 15.52
C ASP A 579 3.26 -34.35 14.66
N PRO A 580 3.06 -33.06 14.91
CA PRO A 580 2.03 -32.25 14.23
C PRO A 580 2.09 -32.25 12.70
N THR A 581 3.21 -32.64 12.08
CA THR A 581 3.30 -32.72 10.61
C THR A 581 2.71 -34.01 10.05
N GLN A 582 2.55 -35.07 10.83
CA GLN A 582 2.11 -36.40 10.38
C GLN A 582 0.59 -36.50 10.11
N HIS A 583 0.11 -35.64 9.21
CA HIS A 583 -1.21 -35.71 8.61
C HIS A 583 -1.31 -36.92 7.69
N ALA A 584 -2.54 -37.40 7.49
CA ALA A 584 -2.77 -38.61 6.71
C ALA A 584 -2.34 -38.44 5.24
N GLU A 585 -2.65 -37.30 4.63
CA GLU A 585 -2.33 -36.97 3.25
C GLU A 585 -0.82 -36.83 3.06
N LEU A 586 -0.15 -36.09 3.97
CA LEU A 586 1.31 -35.93 3.93
C LEU A 586 1.99 -37.30 3.99
N SER A 587 1.56 -38.15 4.92
CA SER A 587 2.12 -39.47 5.14
C SER A 587 1.87 -40.40 3.95
N ALA A 588 0.68 -40.37 3.37
CA ALA A 588 0.31 -41.19 2.22
C ALA A 588 1.06 -40.75 0.95
N ALA A 589 1.13 -39.45 0.68
CA ALA A 589 1.88 -38.90 -0.45
C ALA A 589 3.38 -39.20 -0.33
N ALA A 590 3.96 -39.04 0.86
CA ALA A 590 5.37 -39.37 1.11
C ALA A 590 5.67 -40.86 0.94
N GLU A 591 4.75 -41.75 1.28
CA GLU A 591 4.91 -43.19 1.06
C GLU A 591 4.80 -43.59 -0.40
N ALA A 592 3.82 -43.03 -1.12
CA ALA A 592 3.67 -43.25 -2.55
C ALA A 592 4.92 -42.77 -3.31
N ALA A 593 5.46 -41.60 -2.97
CA ALA A 593 6.68 -41.04 -3.56
C ALA A 593 7.96 -41.83 -3.28
N ARG A 594 8.00 -42.66 -2.23
CA ARG A 594 9.14 -43.56 -1.99
C ARG A 594 9.13 -44.80 -2.89
N THR A 595 7.97 -45.17 -3.42
CA THR A 595 7.79 -46.46 -4.10
C THR A 595 7.44 -46.34 -5.58
N GLN A 596 6.94 -45.18 -6.03
CA GLN A 596 6.56 -44.93 -7.42
C GLN A 596 7.41 -43.81 -8.03
N SER A 597 7.52 -43.83 -9.36
CA SER A 597 8.12 -42.73 -10.14
C SER A 597 7.20 -41.52 -10.23
N VAL A 598 7.76 -40.36 -10.60
CA VAL A 598 6.99 -39.12 -10.77
C VAL A 598 5.96 -39.26 -11.90
N GLU A 599 6.31 -39.99 -12.96
CA GLU A 599 5.44 -40.27 -14.09
C GLU A 599 4.24 -41.14 -13.70
N GLU A 600 4.44 -42.13 -12.84
CA GLU A 600 3.36 -42.96 -12.30
C GLU A 600 2.44 -42.15 -11.39
N LEU A 601 3.01 -41.30 -10.53
CA LEU A 601 2.24 -40.44 -9.61
C LEU A 601 1.43 -39.38 -10.35
N ALA A 602 1.90 -38.89 -11.49
CA ALA A 602 1.14 -37.94 -12.32
C ALA A 602 -0.22 -38.49 -12.77
N SER A 603 -0.38 -39.82 -12.78
CA SER A 603 -1.65 -40.50 -13.07
C SER A 603 -2.38 -41.03 -11.83
N ALA A 604 -1.80 -40.86 -10.64
CA ALA A 604 -2.37 -41.32 -9.38
C ALA A 604 -3.36 -40.30 -8.79
N THR A 605 -4.30 -40.82 -8.00
CA THR A 605 -5.30 -40.04 -7.26
C THR A 605 -5.09 -40.17 -5.76
N LEU A 606 -5.05 -39.05 -5.05
CA LEU A 606 -5.18 -38.98 -3.60
C LEU A 606 -6.65 -38.90 -3.23
N TYR A 607 -7.14 -39.84 -2.42
CA TYR A 607 -8.44 -39.74 -1.75
C TYR A 607 -8.22 -39.36 -0.29
N THR A 608 -8.96 -38.39 0.23
CA THR A 608 -8.85 -37.93 1.62
C THR A 608 -10.20 -37.66 2.26
N SER A 609 -10.31 -37.91 3.57
CA SER A 609 -11.54 -37.72 4.35
C SER A 609 -11.91 -36.24 4.54
N ALA A 610 -10.95 -35.33 4.45
CA ALA A 610 -11.16 -33.89 4.52
C ALA A 610 -10.26 -33.17 3.51
N GLU A 611 -10.62 -31.94 3.14
CA GLU A 611 -9.84 -31.12 2.22
C GLU A 611 -8.39 -30.97 2.72
N PRO A 612 -7.38 -31.21 1.87
CA PRO A 612 -6.00 -31.18 2.34
C PRO A 612 -5.57 -29.75 2.68
N CYS A 613 -5.07 -29.55 3.90
CA CYS A 613 -4.51 -28.26 4.30
C CYS A 613 -3.32 -27.83 3.44
N VAL A 614 -2.83 -26.59 3.61
CA VAL A 614 -1.71 -26.02 2.83
C VAL A 614 -0.45 -26.90 2.82
N MET A 615 -0.11 -27.53 3.95
CA MET A 615 1.04 -28.44 4.06
C MET A 615 0.83 -29.71 3.23
N CYS A 616 -0.34 -30.35 3.39
CA CYS A 616 -0.70 -31.56 2.67
C CYS A 616 -0.80 -31.31 1.16
N THR A 617 -1.44 -30.22 0.76
CA THR A 617 -1.56 -29.81 -0.65
C THR A 617 -0.18 -29.54 -1.26
N GLY A 618 0.72 -28.88 -0.52
CA GLY A 618 2.11 -28.71 -0.95
C GLY A 618 2.83 -30.05 -1.16
N ALA A 619 2.60 -31.05 -0.30
CA ALA A 619 3.20 -32.36 -0.44
C ALA A 619 2.70 -33.13 -1.66
N VAL A 620 1.39 -33.08 -1.93
CA VAL A 620 0.79 -33.66 -3.16
C VAL A 620 1.42 -33.01 -4.40
N TYR A 621 1.57 -31.68 -4.38
CA TYR A 621 2.21 -30.93 -5.45
C TYR A 621 3.65 -31.37 -5.72
N TRP A 622 4.48 -31.48 -4.69
CA TRP A 622 5.90 -31.84 -4.84
C TRP A 622 6.11 -33.32 -5.16
N THR A 623 5.26 -34.21 -4.63
CA THR A 623 5.31 -35.65 -4.96
C THR A 623 4.83 -35.94 -6.38
N GLY A 624 4.05 -35.04 -6.98
CA GLY A 624 3.62 -35.15 -8.37
C GLY A 624 2.35 -35.97 -8.55
N ILE A 625 1.54 -36.10 -7.51
CA ILE A 625 0.22 -36.74 -7.61
C ILE A 625 -0.70 -35.85 -8.45
N GLY A 626 -1.32 -36.42 -9.50
CA GLY A 626 -2.05 -35.65 -10.51
C GLY A 626 -3.50 -35.32 -10.18
N ARG A 627 -4.11 -35.98 -9.18
CA ARG A 627 -5.52 -35.77 -8.83
C ARG A 627 -5.77 -35.86 -7.32
N ILE A 628 -6.61 -34.97 -6.79
CA ILE A 628 -7.10 -34.96 -5.41
C ILE A 628 -8.61 -35.14 -5.43
N VAL A 629 -9.12 -36.07 -4.63
CA VAL A 629 -10.53 -36.27 -4.38
C VAL A 629 -10.75 -36.21 -2.87
N TYR A 630 -11.60 -35.31 -2.37
CA TYR A 630 -11.80 -35.13 -0.94
C TYR A 630 -13.28 -35.15 -0.54
N ALA A 631 -13.52 -35.59 0.70
CA ALA A 631 -14.88 -35.70 1.20
C ALA A 631 -15.42 -34.41 1.86
N LEU A 632 -14.90 -34.06 3.04
CA LEU A 632 -15.34 -32.88 3.80
C LEU A 632 -14.59 -31.61 3.37
N SER A 633 -15.27 -30.49 3.13
CA SER A 633 -14.60 -29.19 2.87
C SER A 633 -13.95 -28.58 4.12
N GLU A 634 -12.89 -27.79 3.91
CA GLU A 634 -12.17 -27.12 5.00
C GLU A 634 -13.09 -26.16 5.78
N SER A 635 -13.94 -25.40 5.09
CA SER A 635 -14.90 -24.49 5.73
C SER A 635 -15.95 -25.23 6.57
N ARG A 636 -16.37 -26.43 6.15
CA ARG A 636 -17.28 -27.27 6.94
C ARG A 636 -16.58 -27.90 8.14
N LEU A 637 -15.33 -28.32 7.97
CA LEU A 637 -14.49 -28.83 9.06
C LEU A 637 -14.28 -27.75 10.14
N LEU A 638 -13.98 -26.51 9.74
CA LEU A 638 -13.83 -25.38 10.66
C LEU A 638 -15.10 -25.15 11.50
N ALA A 639 -16.28 -25.28 10.89
CA ALA A 639 -17.56 -25.19 11.61
C ALA A 639 -17.76 -26.30 12.66
N LEU A 640 -17.11 -27.45 12.50
CA LEU A 640 -17.16 -28.58 13.44
C LEU A 640 -16.09 -28.47 14.53
N THR A 641 -14.90 -27.92 14.21
CA THR A 641 -13.76 -27.83 15.13
C THR A 641 -13.75 -26.56 15.96
N GLY A 642 -14.23 -25.43 15.41
CA GLY A 642 -14.13 -24.13 16.07
C GLY A 642 -12.68 -23.69 16.28
N ASP A 643 -12.37 -23.14 17.46
CA ASP A 643 -11.05 -22.67 17.89
C ASP A 643 -10.25 -23.71 18.69
N ASP A 644 -10.48 -25.01 18.43
CA ASP A 644 -9.81 -26.11 19.13
C ASP A 644 -8.27 -26.03 18.96
N PRO A 645 -7.49 -26.00 20.06
CA PRO A 645 -6.04 -25.86 20.00
C PRO A 645 -5.33 -27.06 19.36
N GLU A 646 -5.97 -28.23 19.26
CA GLU A 646 -5.40 -29.42 18.59
C GLU A 646 -5.60 -29.40 17.07
N ASN A 647 -6.49 -28.54 16.55
CA ASN A 647 -6.70 -28.37 15.11
C ASN A 647 -7.01 -26.90 14.73
N PRO A 648 -5.99 -26.02 14.70
CA PRO A 648 -6.12 -24.65 14.19
C PRO A 648 -6.23 -24.67 12.66
N THR A 649 -7.40 -25.05 12.16
CA THR A 649 -7.71 -25.21 10.74
C THR A 649 -7.52 -23.90 9.96
N PHE A 650 -6.80 -23.95 8.83
CA PHE A 650 -6.69 -22.80 7.93
C PHE A 650 -7.92 -22.77 7.02
N ASP A 651 -8.72 -21.71 6.99
CA ASP A 651 -9.80 -21.57 6.00
C ASP A 651 -9.23 -21.18 4.61
N LEU A 652 -8.47 -22.10 4.01
CA LEU A 652 -7.78 -21.91 2.73
C LEU A 652 -7.99 -23.14 1.83
N PRO A 653 -8.82 -23.03 0.77
CA PRO A 653 -9.08 -24.15 -0.13
C PRO A 653 -7.82 -24.66 -0.84
N CYS A 654 -7.70 -25.98 -0.99
CA CYS A 654 -6.55 -26.60 -1.65
C CYS A 654 -6.39 -26.16 -3.11
N ARG A 655 -7.50 -25.83 -3.78
CA ARG A 655 -7.53 -25.28 -5.15
C ARG A 655 -6.79 -23.97 -5.27
N GLU A 656 -6.86 -23.12 -4.24
CA GLU A 656 -6.14 -21.84 -4.22
C GLU A 656 -4.63 -22.05 -4.11
N VAL A 657 -4.20 -23.02 -3.30
CA VAL A 657 -2.77 -23.38 -3.18
C VAL A 657 -2.23 -23.91 -4.51
N ILE A 658 -2.98 -24.79 -5.18
CA ILE A 658 -2.58 -25.41 -6.45
C ILE A 658 -2.49 -24.39 -7.60
N THR A 659 -3.43 -23.45 -7.68
CA THR A 659 -3.45 -22.42 -8.75
C THR A 659 -2.25 -21.46 -8.70
N ARG A 660 -1.52 -21.42 -7.58
CA ARG A 660 -0.25 -20.68 -7.47
C ARG A 660 0.98 -21.48 -7.90
N GLY A 661 0.82 -22.76 -8.25
CA GLY A 661 1.87 -23.65 -8.72
C GLY A 661 2.03 -23.71 -10.26
N GLN A 662 2.98 -24.51 -10.73
CA GLN A 662 3.24 -24.76 -12.16
C GLN A 662 2.76 -26.14 -12.63
N ARG A 663 2.19 -26.95 -11.74
CA ARG A 663 1.66 -28.29 -12.04
C ARG A 663 0.14 -28.24 -12.04
N GLU A 664 -0.46 -28.84 -13.06
CA GLU A 664 -1.89 -29.07 -13.08
C GLU A 664 -2.21 -30.28 -12.19
N ILE A 665 -3.06 -30.06 -11.19
CA ILE A 665 -3.58 -31.10 -10.31
C ILE A 665 -5.09 -30.98 -10.36
N GLU A 666 -5.77 -32.03 -10.82
CA GLU A 666 -7.23 -32.07 -10.84
C GLU A 666 -7.74 -32.19 -9.40
N VAL A 667 -8.70 -31.36 -9.02
CA VAL A 667 -9.30 -31.42 -7.68
C VAL A 667 -10.80 -31.67 -7.82
N VAL A 668 -11.31 -32.64 -7.07
CA VAL A 668 -12.70 -33.07 -7.06
C VAL A 668 -13.19 -33.16 -5.62
N GLY A 669 -14.28 -32.49 -5.30
CA GLY A 669 -14.73 -32.32 -3.92
C GLY A 669 -15.34 -30.95 -3.69
N PRO A 670 -16.06 -30.77 -2.57
CA PRO A 670 -16.33 -31.80 -1.55
C PRO A 670 -17.35 -32.86 -2.01
N LEU A 671 -17.30 -34.06 -1.43
CA LEU A 671 -18.17 -35.21 -1.75
C LEU A 671 -18.51 -35.98 -0.46
N LEU A 672 -19.75 -36.43 -0.27
CA LEU A 672 -20.13 -37.18 0.94
C LEU A 672 -19.85 -36.43 2.26
N GLU A 673 -20.00 -35.09 2.27
CA GLU A 673 -19.70 -34.26 3.44
C GLU A 673 -20.40 -34.73 4.72
N ASP A 674 -21.68 -35.10 4.62
CA ASP A 674 -22.46 -35.60 5.77
C ASP A 674 -21.90 -36.92 6.31
N GLU A 675 -21.47 -37.84 5.44
CA GLU A 675 -20.85 -39.12 5.87
C GLU A 675 -19.50 -38.86 6.55
N ALA A 676 -18.70 -37.93 6.02
CA ALA A 676 -17.39 -37.60 6.58
C ALA A 676 -17.48 -36.82 7.92
N ALA A 677 -18.51 -35.98 8.10
CA ALA A 677 -18.71 -35.20 9.31
C ALA A 677 -18.95 -36.06 10.58
N GLU A 678 -19.52 -37.26 10.44
CA GLU A 678 -19.79 -38.19 11.55
C GLU A 678 -18.52 -38.57 12.34
N ALA A 679 -17.39 -38.71 11.66
CA ALA A 679 -16.11 -39.00 12.30
C ALA A 679 -15.68 -37.86 13.27
N HIS A 680 -16.08 -36.61 12.98
CA HIS A 680 -15.73 -35.44 13.78
C HIS A 680 -16.70 -35.17 14.93
N HIS A 681 -17.95 -35.64 14.85
CA HIS A 681 -18.93 -35.46 15.92
C HIS A 681 -18.46 -36.11 17.24
N GLY A 682 -18.49 -35.31 18.32
CA GLY A 682 -18.10 -35.72 19.67
C GLY A 682 -16.60 -35.91 19.91
N PHE A 683 -15.75 -35.68 18.89
CA PHE A 683 -14.30 -35.80 19.04
C PHE A 683 -13.67 -34.52 19.63
N TRP A 684 -14.01 -33.35 19.06
CA TRP A 684 -13.45 -32.04 19.40
C TRP A 684 -14.00 -31.42 20.69
N THR A 685 -15.05 -32.00 21.29
CA THR A 685 -15.72 -31.43 22.47
C THR A 685 -15.15 -31.94 23.81
N ARG A 686 -13.94 -32.51 23.85
CA ARG A 686 -13.31 -32.91 25.12
C ARG A 686 -12.84 -31.67 25.89
N GLN A 687 -13.74 -31.18 26.74
CA GLN A 687 -13.42 -30.26 27.82
C GLN A 687 -12.30 -30.81 28.69
N SER A 688 -11.23 -30.01 28.81
CA SER A 688 -10.35 -29.87 29.97
C SER A 688 -10.64 -30.83 31.14
N SER A 689 -9.83 -31.88 31.26
CA SER A 689 -9.62 -32.60 32.51
C SER A 689 -8.14 -32.63 32.85
#